data_AF-A0A412YGF0-F1
#
_entry.id   AF-A0A412YGF0-F1
#
_cell.length_a   1.000
_cell.length_b   1.000
_cell.length_c   1.000
_cell.angle_alpha   90.00
_cell.angle_beta   90.00
_cell.angle_gamma   90.00
#
_symmetry.space_group_name_H-M   'P 1'
#
loop_
_entity.id
_entity.type
_entity.pdbx_description
1 polymer ?
#
loop_
_entity_poly.entity_id
_entity_poly.type
_entity_poly.pdbx_seq_one_letter_code
_entity_poly.pdbx_strand_id
1 'polypeptide(L)'
;MKNMAKGLCTFLSKTFWLSLLLGTVSINSHAEELYPWQLAGDSLLLFKGTTYRYTVDTPENQGLVSTLPTVTELKKQLADSGVGTFRLLTANGQEKTEGVPEGGDYLLAASSRKRMPIGIRKGALPPVLKLDRTEATIRTAGKISLDFYAGQRTPMSTVTIHIPAEIDVTLDNTTVNVIGRGEVLLRDLPKQSIGRTGTNYSYNKVGEVEIRKDGKNGTRLIFKKLDFRPSNGPDIRLCMSGVALPSKGVYTFGAEYTTSEPEALNSPVATATLKGVTTVADFTRTILSAFTYKKDWDLSFTTFYWTAPKDALSVTLLKSEDMGKSWEPVNVSILPDDDFTTASRLKPNQLYAFKLRVKGGDNHGDSNIAWFYSGLWDVKTLGVKGDAVADDTDALNRAIKKVNGLGGGILYFPAGTYNVRTVHLLSNVWLNLSSNATIQAMLGGDAPETTWFSDRAYRSGLSPTDPRPYADPENYLTKQDVGHTFFRNAMFFGERIDNVKIVGTGRITGNGNLVTTDRVMNNVPEKRCDKMFSLKLCTNIEIGGWNIDKDMWYDPQKDEPYYIEKNGQRNYDISNMLHIDQGGHFVLLATGTDGIHVHDTYFAKHHPKNARDIYDFMACNDVTATNIYSRVSSDDIIKPGSDCSLGFTRPAHNYMVRNIVGDTNCNLFQIGSETADDIQDLYIDNIYVLGANKAGFSISTNDGAHIKNVYLNSGKTGPIHSRSVMRRTRAPFFISISNRGRVLGANVEPFTFKENGATRKELLVTNSNIGQVENIIIKGVDIEEVYGGSSFRGDRWKAYDGSQNKATPIIAGFKLPDTENVDGGLTFRLPNGLHTGYIENVQFHDIDLLVKGGNPVEDAEACPPEIGVGRYNVGDLKIQPAFGFWARHVKGFILNNCKINAESKDGRYAVVLDDVIGAEINNLQVTKGITDKENVKAIRSQNVVIK
;
A
#
# COMPACT_ATOMS: atom_id res chain seq x y z
N MET A 1 -10.06 -50.58 8.82
CA MET A 1 -9.62 -49.18 8.62
C MET A 1 -9.84 -48.33 9.87
N LYS A 2 -9.19 -48.66 11.00
CA LYS A 2 -9.29 -47.89 12.27
C LYS A 2 -7.95 -47.69 13.00
N ASN A 3 -6.81 -48.07 12.39
CA ASN A 3 -5.49 -48.05 13.03
C ASN A 3 -4.45 -47.08 12.42
N MET A 4 -4.82 -46.20 11.47
CA MET A 4 -3.89 -45.17 10.94
C MET A 4 -4.00 -43.79 11.61
N ALA A 5 -4.99 -43.57 12.48
CA ALA A 5 -5.23 -42.26 13.11
C ALA A 5 -4.54 -42.04 14.47
N LYS A 6 -3.89 -43.05 15.06
CA LYS A 6 -3.25 -42.94 16.40
C LYS A 6 -1.73 -42.74 16.40
N GLY A 7 -1.07 -42.81 15.24
CA GLY A 7 0.39 -42.65 15.13
C GLY A 7 0.90 -41.23 14.92
N LEU A 8 0.01 -40.25 14.66
CA LEU A 8 0.40 -38.88 14.27
C LEU A 8 0.30 -37.86 15.41
N CYS A 9 -0.40 -38.18 16.52
CA CYS A 9 -0.55 -37.28 17.67
C CYS A 9 0.52 -37.44 18.76
N THR A 10 1.34 -38.48 18.72
CA THR A 10 2.33 -38.78 19.78
C THR A 10 3.77 -38.36 19.45
N PHE A 11 4.05 -37.92 18.23
CA PHE A 11 5.37 -37.36 17.86
C PHE A 11 5.46 -35.83 18.03
N LEU A 12 4.32 -35.14 18.12
CA LEU A 12 4.25 -33.68 18.35
C LEU A 12 4.31 -33.28 19.84
N SER A 13 4.25 -34.22 20.79
CA SER A 13 4.21 -33.89 22.23
C SER A 13 5.54 -34.09 22.98
N LYS A 14 6.55 -34.72 22.38
CA LYS A 14 7.87 -34.95 23.02
C LYS A 14 8.96 -33.98 22.58
N THR A 15 8.87 -33.41 21.38
CA THR A 15 9.76 -32.36 20.88
C THR A 15 9.43 -30.97 21.44
N PHE A 16 8.22 -30.78 21.98
CA PHE A 16 7.75 -29.49 22.50
C PHE A 16 8.28 -29.14 23.90
N TRP A 17 8.72 -30.13 24.69
CA TRP A 17 9.25 -29.91 26.04
C TRP A 17 10.78 -29.75 26.08
N LEU A 18 11.50 -30.28 25.09
CA LEU A 18 12.95 -30.08 24.97
C LEU A 18 13.30 -28.73 24.31
N SER A 19 12.37 -28.14 23.56
CA SER A 19 12.53 -26.85 22.87
C SER A 19 12.48 -25.63 23.80
N LEU A 20 11.93 -25.77 25.02
CA LEU A 20 11.96 -24.69 26.02
C LEU A 20 13.35 -24.51 26.69
N LEU A 21 14.26 -25.46 26.52
CA LEU A 21 15.61 -25.44 27.12
C LEU A 21 16.73 -25.16 26.09
N LEU A 22 16.42 -25.13 24.79
CA LEU A 22 17.43 -25.02 23.72
C LEU A 22 17.13 -23.93 22.67
N GLY A 23 16.20 -23.00 22.92
CA GLY A 23 16.07 -21.75 22.14
C GLY A 23 15.96 -21.93 20.61
N THR A 24 15.33 -23.00 20.14
CA THR A 24 15.32 -23.38 18.71
C THR A 24 13.93 -23.76 18.23
N VAL A 25 13.00 -22.79 18.21
CA VAL A 25 11.91 -22.76 17.23
C VAL A 25 11.65 -21.30 16.83
N SER A 26 11.97 -20.96 15.58
CA SER A 26 11.46 -19.77 14.90
C SER A 26 10.01 -20.05 14.49
N ILE A 27 9.06 -19.29 15.05
CA ILE A 27 7.66 -19.31 14.64
C ILE A 27 7.45 -18.05 13.78
N ASN A 28 7.82 -18.10 12.50
CA ASN A 28 7.63 -16.94 11.63
C ASN A 28 6.16 -16.75 11.18
N SER A 29 5.78 -15.47 11.06
CA SER A 29 4.71 -14.77 10.33
C SER A 29 3.27 -14.74 10.90
N HIS A 30 3.00 -13.78 11.78
CA HIS A 30 2.09 -12.61 11.63
C HIS A 30 2.63 -11.57 12.60
N ALA A 31 2.94 -10.33 12.17
CA ALA A 31 3.37 -9.21 13.05
C ALA A 31 3.93 -9.69 14.40
N GLU A 32 5.01 -10.49 14.37
CA GLU A 32 5.29 -11.44 15.46
C GLU A 32 5.49 -10.70 16.76
N GLU A 33 4.69 -11.12 17.73
CA GLU A 33 4.34 -10.40 18.94
C GLU A 33 5.60 -9.97 19.69
N LEU A 34 5.79 -8.65 19.78
CA LEU A 34 6.74 -8.05 20.71
C LEU A 34 6.27 -8.39 22.12
N TYR A 35 6.91 -9.37 22.76
CA TYR A 35 6.59 -9.74 24.12
C TYR A 35 7.19 -8.72 25.10
N PRO A 36 6.45 -8.29 26.14
CA PRO A 36 6.98 -7.34 27.11
C PRO A 36 7.95 -7.97 28.12
N TRP A 37 8.51 -9.14 27.79
CA TRP A 37 9.26 -9.99 28.69
C TRP A 37 10.44 -10.69 28.03
N GLN A 38 11.41 -11.08 28.85
CA GLN A 38 12.55 -11.89 28.45
C GLN A 38 12.67 -13.09 29.40
N LEU A 39 12.90 -14.29 28.86
CA LEU A 39 13.28 -15.45 29.67
C LEU A 39 14.76 -15.35 30.03
N ALA A 40 15.06 -15.42 31.32
CA ALA A 40 16.42 -15.40 31.86
C ALA A 40 16.62 -16.63 32.77
N GLY A 41 17.16 -17.71 32.20
CA GLY A 41 17.27 -18.99 32.88
C GLY A 41 15.89 -19.53 33.26
N ASP A 42 15.66 -19.76 34.56
CA ASP A 42 14.37 -20.22 35.11
C ASP A 42 13.44 -19.07 35.54
N SER A 43 13.70 -17.82 35.14
CA SER A 43 12.93 -16.64 35.54
C SER A 43 12.33 -15.89 34.35
N LEU A 44 11.19 -15.22 34.56
CA LEU A 44 10.58 -14.30 33.61
C LEU A 44 10.90 -12.85 34.01
N LEU A 45 11.62 -12.11 33.16
CA LEU A 45 11.90 -10.69 33.39
C LEU A 45 10.88 -9.84 32.63
N LEU A 46 10.18 -8.96 33.34
CA LEU A 46 9.30 -7.94 32.79
C LEU A 46 9.97 -6.57 32.81
N PHE A 47 9.59 -5.71 31.87
CA PHE A 47 10.17 -4.37 31.72
C PHE A 47 9.13 -3.29 32.00
N LYS A 48 9.47 -2.41 32.96
CA LYS A 48 8.64 -1.29 33.40
C LYS A 48 9.20 0.03 32.87
N GLY A 49 8.37 0.74 32.13
CA GLY A 49 8.58 2.08 31.60
C GLY A 49 7.24 2.67 31.15
N THR A 50 7.27 3.72 30.35
CA THR A 50 6.09 4.32 29.73
C THR A 50 6.22 4.41 28.21
N THR A 51 5.09 4.44 27.51
CA THR A 51 5.02 4.60 26.05
C THR A 51 3.70 5.27 25.64
N TYR A 52 3.65 5.86 24.46
CA TYR A 52 2.39 6.29 23.85
C TYR A 52 1.78 5.15 23.06
N ARG A 53 0.53 4.82 23.37
CA ARG A 53 -0.23 3.72 22.79
C ARG A 53 -1.68 4.15 22.57
N TYR A 54 -2.01 4.48 21.33
CA TYR A 54 -3.36 4.82 20.92
C TYR A 54 -3.99 3.67 20.14
N THR A 55 -5.21 3.34 20.53
CA THR A 55 -6.15 2.60 19.68
C THR A 55 -7.20 3.59 19.18
N VAL A 56 -8.04 3.17 18.24
CA VAL A 56 -9.19 3.97 17.80
C VAL A 56 -10.15 4.32 18.95
N ASP A 57 -10.15 3.56 20.05
CA ASP A 57 -11.01 3.80 21.21
C ASP A 57 -10.33 4.64 22.29
N THR A 58 -9.01 4.84 22.21
CA THR A 58 -8.25 5.63 23.18
C THR A 58 -8.59 7.13 23.05
N PRO A 59 -8.98 7.82 24.14
CA PRO A 59 -9.11 9.27 24.15
C PRO A 59 -7.79 9.97 23.82
N GLU A 60 -7.84 11.14 23.16
CA GLU A 60 -6.67 11.86 22.63
C GLU A 60 -5.58 12.14 23.67
N ASN A 61 -5.96 12.38 24.92
CA ASN A 61 -5.04 12.68 26.03
C ASN A 61 -4.71 11.47 26.92
N GLN A 62 -5.13 10.25 26.55
CA GLN A 62 -4.97 9.04 27.37
C GLN A 62 -4.07 7.98 26.72
N GLY A 63 -3.25 8.37 25.74
CA GLY A 63 -2.32 7.43 25.10
C GLY A 63 -1.08 7.10 25.93
N LEU A 64 -0.71 7.92 26.92
CA LEU A 64 0.44 7.63 27.78
C LEU A 64 0.11 6.49 28.74
N VAL A 65 0.75 5.33 28.55
CA VAL A 65 0.49 4.11 29.32
C VAL A 65 1.78 3.50 29.87
N SER A 66 1.64 2.65 30.89
CA SER A 66 2.72 1.79 31.39
C SER A 66 3.02 0.66 30.39
N THR A 67 4.29 0.32 30.22
CA THR A 67 4.71 -0.85 29.42
C THR A 67 4.59 -2.17 30.18
N LEU A 68 4.49 -2.13 31.51
CA LEU A 68 4.30 -3.31 32.33
C LEU A 68 2.88 -3.87 32.11
N PRO A 69 2.73 -5.13 31.64
CA PRO A 69 1.41 -5.71 31.40
C PRO A 69 0.66 -5.95 32.71
N THR A 70 -0.66 -5.86 32.66
CA THR A 70 -1.53 -6.40 33.71
C THR A 70 -1.37 -7.91 33.82
N VAL A 71 -1.78 -8.50 34.96
CA VAL A 71 -1.78 -9.96 35.14
C VAL A 71 -2.60 -10.67 34.06
N THR A 72 -3.72 -10.07 33.66
CA THR A 72 -4.58 -10.58 32.59
C THR A 72 -3.89 -10.52 31.23
N GLU A 73 -3.30 -9.38 30.88
CA GLU A 73 -2.55 -9.23 29.62
C GLU A 73 -1.35 -10.19 29.57
N LEU A 74 -0.59 -10.32 30.66
CA LEU A 74 0.56 -11.22 30.72
C LEU A 74 0.14 -12.69 30.55
N LYS A 75 -0.93 -13.13 31.22
CA LYS A 75 -1.45 -14.50 31.07
C LYS A 75 -1.89 -14.77 29.63
N LYS A 76 -2.57 -13.80 29.01
CA LYS A 76 -2.97 -13.88 27.60
C LYS A 76 -1.74 -13.99 26.68
N GLN A 77 -0.78 -13.08 26.82
CA GLN A 77 0.45 -13.08 26.03
C GLN A 77 1.26 -14.38 26.18
N LEU A 78 1.34 -14.96 27.38
CA LEU A 78 2.02 -16.24 27.61
C LEU A 78 1.30 -17.41 26.95
N ALA A 79 -0.04 -17.41 26.98
CA ALA A 79 -0.84 -18.42 26.29
C ALA A 79 -0.67 -18.30 24.76
N ASP A 80 -0.77 -17.08 24.24
CA ASP A 80 -0.67 -16.77 22.80
C ASP A 80 0.74 -17.08 22.25
N SER A 81 1.80 -16.84 23.06
CA SER A 81 3.19 -17.18 22.71
C SER A 81 3.49 -18.69 22.64
N GLY A 82 2.56 -19.55 23.05
CA GLY A 82 2.77 -21.00 23.13
C GLY A 82 3.68 -21.45 24.28
N VAL A 83 4.16 -20.54 25.13
CA VAL A 83 4.93 -20.85 26.35
C VAL A 83 4.07 -21.64 27.35
N GLY A 84 2.74 -21.51 27.24
CA GLY A 84 1.75 -22.35 27.93
C GLY A 84 0.83 -21.55 28.85
N THR A 85 -0.07 -22.25 29.55
CA THR A 85 -0.97 -21.63 30.52
C THR A 85 -0.39 -21.70 31.94
N PHE A 86 -0.37 -20.55 32.60
CA PHE A 86 0.23 -20.39 33.93
C PHE A 86 -0.76 -19.76 34.92
N ARG A 87 -0.71 -20.20 36.18
CA ARG A 87 -1.25 -19.45 37.31
C ARG A 87 -0.19 -18.47 37.79
N LEU A 88 -0.57 -17.24 38.08
CA LEU A 88 0.32 -16.24 38.67
C LEU A 88 0.05 -16.18 40.16
N LEU A 89 1.09 -16.39 40.97
CA LEU A 89 1.01 -16.42 42.43
C LEU A 89 1.89 -15.31 42.99
N THR A 90 1.44 -14.70 44.09
CA THR A 90 2.26 -13.75 44.84
C THR A 90 3.46 -14.45 45.48
N ALA A 91 4.45 -13.68 45.93
CA ALA A 91 5.59 -14.22 46.70
C ALA A 91 5.16 -15.12 47.88
N ASN A 92 3.99 -14.85 48.48
CA ASN A 92 3.41 -15.60 49.61
C ASN A 92 2.53 -16.79 49.16
N GLY A 93 2.42 -17.06 47.85
CA GLY A 93 1.67 -18.18 47.30
C GLY A 93 0.16 -17.97 47.15
N GLN A 94 -0.33 -16.74 47.24
CA GLN A 94 -1.73 -16.42 46.95
C GLN A 94 -1.93 -16.20 45.45
N GLU A 95 -3.04 -16.68 44.89
CA GLU A 95 -3.29 -16.50 43.46
C GLU A 95 -3.62 -15.04 43.14
N LYS A 96 -2.95 -14.51 42.12
CA LYS A 96 -3.15 -13.15 41.60
C LYS A 96 -3.84 -13.25 40.24
N THR A 97 -5.02 -12.66 40.14
CA THR A 97 -5.86 -12.67 38.93
C THR A 97 -5.93 -11.30 38.26
N GLU A 98 -5.71 -10.23 39.02
CA GLU A 98 -5.86 -8.83 38.58
C GLU A 98 -4.66 -7.98 39.01
N GLY A 99 -4.66 -6.71 38.61
CA GLY A 99 -3.58 -5.76 38.86
C GLY A 99 -2.37 -6.01 37.96
N VAL A 100 -1.18 -5.64 38.44
CA VAL A 100 0.09 -5.83 37.73
C VAL A 100 0.98 -6.82 38.47
N PRO A 101 1.83 -7.60 37.78
CA PRO A 101 2.84 -8.43 38.45
C PRO A 101 3.78 -7.58 39.31
N GLU A 102 4.29 -8.17 40.39
CA GLU A 102 5.28 -7.56 41.28
C GLU A 102 6.57 -8.40 41.33
N GLY A 103 7.68 -7.77 41.70
CA GLY A 103 8.95 -8.48 41.89
C GLY A 103 8.83 -9.52 43.01
N GLY A 104 9.10 -10.79 42.69
CA GLY A 104 8.96 -11.91 43.62
C GLY A 104 7.66 -12.70 43.45
N ASP A 105 6.69 -12.22 42.66
CA ASP A 105 5.61 -13.05 42.14
C ASP A 105 6.20 -14.21 41.30
N TYR A 106 5.46 -15.29 41.10
CA TYR A 106 5.93 -16.40 40.26
C TYR A 106 4.80 -17.05 39.48
N LEU A 107 5.16 -17.53 38.29
CA LEU A 107 4.28 -18.34 37.45
C LEU A 107 4.40 -19.81 37.85
N LEU A 108 3.26 -20.48 37.92
CA LEU A 108 3.15 -21.91 38.17
C LEU A 108 2.51 -22.58 36.95
N ALA A 109 3.28 -23.40 36.24
CA ALA A 109 2.79 -24.15 35.10
C ALA A 109 1.76 -25.21 35.53
N ALA A 110 0.63 -25.27 34.83
CA ALA A 110 -0.46 -26.21 35.16
C ALA A 110 -0.03 -27.69 35.06
N SER A 111 0.95 -28.00 34.20
CA SER A 111 1.37 -29.36 33.86
C SER A 111 2.56 -29.90 34.66
N SER A 112 3.48 -29.05 35.13
CA SER A 112 4.77 -29.48 35.72
C SER A 112 5.01 -29.05 37.17
N ARG A 113 4.14 -28.21 37.76
CA ARG A 113 4.36 -27.54 39.06
C ARG A 113 5.69 -26.76 39.15
N LYS A 114 6.38 -26.51 38.03
CA LYS A 114 7.60 -25.70 37.99
C LYS A 114 7.25 -24.24 38.32
N ARG A 115 7.97 -23.66 39.27
CA ARG A 115 7.87 -22.24 39.64
C ARG A 115 8.84 -21.44 38.77
N MET A 116 8.35 -20.39 38.14
CA MET A 116 9.15 -19.44 37.36
C MET A 116 9.00 -18.05 38.00
N PRO A 117 9.96 -17.59 38.81
CA PRO A 117 9.89 -16.28 39.45
C PRO A 117 9.86 -15.15 38.42
N ILE A 118 9.13 -14.10 38.76
CA ILE A 118 8.99 -12.87 38.00
C ILE A 118 9.93 -11.82 38.58
N GLY A 119 10.84 -11.33 37.75
CA GLY A 119 11.63 -10.14 38.01
C GLY A 119 11.08 -8.95 37.23
N ILE A 120 11.16 -7.75 37.81
CA ILE A 120 10.77 -6.51 37.13
C ILE A 120 11.98 -5.59 37.04
N ARG A 121 12.28 -5.10 35.85
CA ARG A 121 13.38 -4.16 35.59
C ARG A 121 12.85 -2.89 34.97
N LYS A 122 13.48 -1.76 35.29
CA LYS A 122 13.24 -0.51 34.56
C LYS A 122 13.96 -0.61 33.20
N GLY A 123 13.25 -0.36 32.11
CA GLY A 123 13.81 -0.46 30.76
C GLY A 123 12.75 -0.46 29.67
N ALA A 124 13.19 -0.26 28.43
CA ALA A 124 12.32 -0.36 27.26
C ALA A 124 11.92 -1.82 27.03
N LEU A 125 10.81 -2.04 26.31
CA LEU A 125 10.38 -3.38 25.96
C LEU A 125 11.46 -4.12 25.13
N PRO A 126 11.62 -5.44 25.33
CA PRO A 126 12.59 -6.24 24.57
C PRO A 126 12.40 -6.12 23.06
N PRO A 127 13.48 -5.92 22.28
CA PRO A 127 13.38 -6.00 20.83
C PRO A 127 13.30 -7.46 20.38
N VAL A 128 12.99 -7.66 19.10
CA VAL A 128 13.09 -8.95 18.42
C VAL A 128 14.13 -8.84 17.31
N LEU A 129 14.99 -9.86 17.22
CA LEU A 129 16.02 -9.97 16.19
C LEU A 129 15.85 -11.29 15.45
N LYS A 130 15.81 -11.26 14.13
CA LYS A 130 15.60 -12.44 13.29
C LYS A 130 16.59 -12.52 12.16
N LEU A 131 17.00 -13.73 11.82
CA LEU A 131 17.77 -14.03 10.62
C LEU A 131 16.85 -14.69 9.59
N ASP A 132 17.02 -14.35 8.32
CA ASP A 132 16.26 -14.98 7.22
C ASP A 132 16.58 -16.48 7.08
N ARG A 133 17.72 -16.92 7.64
CA ARG A 133 18.15 -18.32 7.68
C ARG A 133 18.87 -18.64 8.97
N THR A 134 18.79 -19.91 9.37
CA THR A 134 19.41 -20.42 10.61
C THR A 134 20.74 -21.10 10.39
N GLU A 135 21.09 -21.43 9.14
CA GLU A 135 22.35 -22.09 8.77
C GLU A 135 23.01 -21.41 7.57
N ALA A 136 24.34 -21.47 7.51
CA ALA A 136 25.13 -21.02 6.37
C ALA A 136 26.36 -21.92 6.19
N THR A 137 26.75 -22.18 4.94
CA THR A 137 27.92 -22.99 4.62
C THR A 137 29.20 -22.21 4.92
N ILE A 138 30.14 -22.86 5.60
CA ILE A 138 31.42 -22.25 5.92
C ILE A 138 32.27 -22.07 4.66
N ARG A 139 33.16 -21.06 4.67
CA ARG A 139 34.10 -20.73 3.59
C ARG A 139 33.46 -20.49 2.23
N THR A 140 32.16 -20.21 2.23
CA THR A 140 31.33 -19.98 1.06
C THR A 140 30.72 -18.59 1.20
N ALA A 141 30.98 -17.71 0.23
CA ALA A 141 30.49 -16.34 0.27
C ALA A 141 28.97 -16.32 0.03
N GLY A 142 28.23 -15.57 0.84
CA GLY A 142 26.78 -15.43 0.68
C GLY A 142 26.21 -14.18 1.36
N LYS A 143 24.87 -14.09 1.39
CA LYS A 143 24.13 -12.98 2.00
C LYS A 143 23.60 -13.34 3.39
N ILE A 144 23.81 -12.52 4.39
CA ILE A 144 23.17 -12.68 5.70
C ILE A 144 22.24 -11.50 5.93
N SER A 145 20.95 -11.79 5.98
CA SER A 145 19.91 -10.79 6.25
C SER A 145 19.44 -10.88 7.70
N LEU A 146 19.20 -9.73 8.30
CA LEU A 146 18.82 -9.57 9.69
C LEU A 146 17.67 -8.55 9.79
N ASP A 147 16.58 -8.96 10.41
CA ASP A 147 15.45 -8.08 10.74
C ASP A 147 15.45 -7.74 12.22
N PHE A 148 15.42 -6.45 12.52
CA PHE A 148 15.28 -5.90 13.87
C PHE A 148 13.91 -5.24 14.02
N TYR A 149 13.24 -5.55 15.13
CA TYR A 149 11.98 -4.95 15.55
C TYR A 149 12.16 -4.37 16.95
N ALA A 150 11.97 -3.05 17.10
CA ALA A 150 12.00 -2.38 18.39
C ALA A 150 10.78 -2.80 19.24
N GLY A 151 11.02 -3.09 20.52
CA GLY A 151 9.99 -3.55 21.45
C GLY A 151 8.88 -2.53 21.72
N GLN A 152 9.16 -1.24 21.56
CA GLN A 152 8.17 -0.16 21.61
C GLN A 152 8.52 0.93 20.61
N ARG A 153 7.48 1.60 20.10
CA ARG A 153 7.61 2.73 19.18
C ARG A 153 8.23 3.93 19.94
N THR A 154 9.04 4.74 19.27
CA THR A 154 9.70 5.92 19.87
C THR A 154 10.35 6.79 18.77
N PRO A 155 10.40 8.13 18.92
CA PRO A 155 11.24 8.97 18.08
C PRO A 155 12.72 8.85 18.47
N MET A 156 13.61 9.43 17.66
CA MET A 156 15.04 9.65 17.95
C MET A 156 15.78 8.43 18.56
N SER A 157 15.43 7.22 18.10
CA SER A 157 15.99 5.98 18.64
C SER A 157 17.46 5.81 18.24
N THR A 158 18.22 5.14 19.11
CA THR A 158 19.52 4.57 18.79
C THR A 158 19.44 3.06 18.86
N VAL A 159 19.93 2.36 17.84
CA VAL A 159 19.99 0.89 17.78
C VAL A 159 21.43 0.46 17.66
N THR A 160 21.86 -0.47 18.51
CA THR A 160 23.17 -1.12 18.41
C THR A 160 22.97 -2.57 17.99
N ILE A 161 23.54 -2.95 16.85
CA ILE A 161 23.56 -4.33 16.36
C ILE A 161 24.99 -4.87 16.54
N HIS A 162 25.11 -5.94 17.31
CA HIS A 162 26.34 -6.66 17.59
C HIS A 162 26.51 -7.80 16.58
N ILE A 163 27.61 -7.74 15.84
CA ILE A 163 27.94 -8.68 14.78
C ILE A 163 29.18 -9.47 15.21
N PRO A 164 29.19 -10.82 15.06
CA PRO A 164 30.34 -11.66 15.35
C PRO A 164 31.64 -11.18 14.68
N ALA A 165 32.80 -11.38 15.35
CA ALA A 165 34.10 -10.90 14.87
C ALA A 165 34.54 -11.49 13.53
N GLU A 166 33.99 -12.65 13.20
CA GLU A 166 34.27 -13.38 11.98
C GLU A 166 33.50 -12.86 10.76
N ILE A 167 32.54 -11.96 10.96
CA ILE A 167 31.73 -11.37 9.90
C ILE A 167 32.18 -9.92 9.70
N ASP A 168 32.83 -9.65 8.57
CA ASP A 168 33.27 -8.29 8.25
C ASP A 168 32.10 -7.48 7.68
N VAL A 169 31.92 -6.29 8.26
CA VAL A 169 30.92 -5.33 7.84
C VAL A 169 31.58 -4.01 7.52
N THR A 170 31.23 -3.48 6.37
CA THR A 170 31.72 -2.23 5.81
C THR A 170 30.54 -1.39 5.34
N LEU A 171 30.81 -0.14 4.99
CA LEU A 171 29.77 0.74 4.46
C LEU A 171 29.30 0.35 3.04
N ASP A 172 30.09 -0.45 2.31
CA ASP A 172 29.88 -0.77 0.90
C ASP A 172 29.44 -2.23 0.66
N ASN A 173 29.62 -3.14 1.62
CA ASN A 173 29.14 -4.53 1.53
C ASN A 173 27.80 -4.78 2.23
N THR A 174 27.24 -3.76 2.88
CA THR A 174 26.04 -3.90 3.71
C THR A 174 25.00 -2.86 3.32
N THR A 175 23.76 -3.32 3.15
CA THR A 175 22.58 -2.47 2.92
C THR A 175 21.69 -2.41 4.15
N VAL A 176 20.87 -1.36 4.21
CA VAL A 176 19.87 -1.13 5.24
C VAL A 176 18.56 -0.64 4.62
N ASN A 177 17.43 -1.09 5.16
CA ASN A 177 16.11 -0.52 4.93
C ASN A 177 15.47 -0.19 6.27
N VAL A 178 15.32 1.10 6.55
CA VAL A 178 14.72 1.63 7.78
C VAL A 178 13.23 1.88 7.55
N ILE A 179 12.38 1.25 8.37
CA ILE A 179 10.90 1.38 8.36
C ILE A 179 10.24 1.26 6.97
N GLY A 180 10.88 0.58 6.02
CA GLY A 180 10.33 0.39 4.67
C GLY A 180 10.59 1.53 3.69
N ARG A 181 11.52 2.45 3.94
CA ARG A 181 11.88 3.56 3.02
C ARG A 181 12.60 3.14 1.74
N GLY A 182 12.91 1.85 1.61
CA GLY A 182 13.72 1.30 0.52
C GLY A 182 15.13 0.98 0.98
N GLU A 183 15.76 0.05 0.26
CA GLU A 183 17.11 -0.41 0.56
C GLU A 183 18.17 0.57 0.05
N VAL A 184 19.13 0.93 0.91
CA VAL A 184 20.31 1.75 0.55
C VAL A 184 21.57 1.15 1.16
N LEU A 185 22.74 1.44 0.57
CA LEU A 185 24.03 1.13 1.22
C LEU A 185 24.16 1.89 2.54
N LEU A 186 24.88 1.34 3.53
CA LEU A 186 25.09 2.01 4.82
C LEU A 186 25.69 3.42 4.66
N ARG A 187 26.61 3.64 3.72
CA ARG A 187 27.19 4.97 3.42
C ARG A 187 26.16 6.01 2.97
N ASP A 188 25.04 5.58 2.43
CA ASP A 188 24.04 6.46 1.82
C ASP A 188 22.79 6.65 2.70
N LEU A 189 22.68 5.94 3.82
CA LEU A 189 21.62 6.15 4.82
C LEU A 189 21.44 7.63 5.21
N PRO A 190 22.50 8.42 5.49
CA PRO A 190 22.35 9.84 5.82
C PRO A 190 21.92 10.74 4.65
N LYS A 191 21.96 10.22 3.42
CA LYS A 191 21.59 10.92 2.18
C LYS A 191 20.24 10.50 1.63
N GLN A 192 19.67 9.40 2.14
CA GLN A 192 18.35 8.93 1.73
C GLN A 192 17.31 10.01 2.01
N SER A 193 16.40 10.22 1.05
CA SER A 193 15.34 11.22 1.19
C SER A 193 14.45 10.90 2.39
N ILE A 194 14.12 11.94 3.16
CA ILE A 194 13.09 11.86 4.21
C ILE A 194 11.66 11.99 3.66
N GLY A 195 11.52 12.30 2.37
CA GLY A 195 10.27 12.70 1.73
C GLY A 195 10.06 14.21 1.72
N ARG A 196 9.02 14.68 1.04
CA ARG A 196 8.60 16.09 1.11
C ARG A 196 7.95 16.42 2.45
N THR A 197 8.39 17.52 3.08
CA THR A 197 7.88 18.00 4.38
C THR A 197 7.79 19.53 4.40
N GLY A 198 7.00 20.07 5.33
CA GLY A 198 7.11 21.46 5.76
C GLY A 198 8.35 21.67 6.62
N THR A 199 8.70 22.93 6.86
CA THR A 199 9.97 23.29 7.53
C THR A 199 10.05 22.92 9.02
N ASN A 200 8.94 22.53 9.65
CA ASN A 200 8.90 22.21 11.09
C ASN A 200 8.98 20.69 11.36
N TYR A 201 9.34 19.87 10.37
CA TYR A 201 9.60 18.45 10.61
C TYR A 201 10.96 18.27 11.30
N SER A 202 11.03 17.46 12.36
CA SER A 202 12.23 17.40 13.22
C SER A 202 13.40 16.63 12.60
N TYR A 203 13.14 15.80 11.58
CA TYR A 203 14.15 14.98 10.94
C TYR A 203 14.62 15.64 9.65
N ASN A 204 15.93 15.73 9.48
CA ASN A 204 16.57 16.19 8.23
C ASN A 204 17.31 15.06 7.48
N LYS A 205 17.31 13.85 8.06
CA LYS A 205 17.92 12.62 7.53
C LYS A 205 17.12 11.43 8.06
N VAL A 206 17.17 10.30 7.34
CA VAL A 206 16.56 9.04 7.79
C VAL A 206 17.27 8.48 9.03
N GLY A 207 18.59 8.62 9.08
CA GLY A 207 19.41 8.17 10.20
C GLY A 207 20.89 8.35 9.95
N GLU A 208 21.69 8.04 10.96
CA GLU A 208 23.14 7.97 10.89
C GLU A 208 23.60 6.56 11.27
N VAL A 209 24.72 6.10 10.73
CA VAL A 209 25.33 4.81 11.07
C VAL A 209 26.81 4.96 11.39
N GLU A 210 27.25 4.30 12.45
CA GLU A 210 28.64 4.22 12.89
C GLU A 210 29.06 2.74 13.01
N ILE A 211 30.22 2.39 12.46
CA ILE A 211 30.81 1.05 12.60
C ILE A 211 31.94 1.12 13.63
N ARG A 212 31.82 0.36 14.72
CA ARG A 212 32.88 0.21 15.74
C ARG A 212 33.39 -1.21 15.77
N LYS A 213 34.68 -1.41 15.48
CA LYS A 213 35.36 -2.71 15.61
C LYS A 213 35.83 -2.88 17.05
N ASP A 214 35.34 -3.89 17.76
CA ASP A 214 35.67 -4.20 19.16
C ASP A 214 36.66 -5.37 19.27
N GLY A 215 37.47 -5.60 18.23
CA GLY A 215 38.44 -6.69 18.16
C GLY A 215 37.76 -8.06 18.28
N LYS A 216 38.12 -8.84 19.31
CA LYS A 216 37.56 -10.18 19.55
C LYS A 216 36.07 -10.19 19.89
N ASN A 217 35.51 -9.05 20.33
CA ASN A 217 34.10 -8.93 20.71
C ASN A 217 33.18 -8.64 19.51
N GLY A 218 33.74 -8.54 18.30
CA GLY A 218 32.97 -8.33 17.09
C GLY A 218 32.93 -6.90 16.60
N THR A 219 31.88 -6.59 15.85
CA THR A 219 31.60 -5.25 15.31
C THR A 219 30.26 -4.77 15.83
N ARG A 220 30.20 -3.53 16.31
CA ARG A 220 28.94 -2.83 16.61
C ARG A 220 28.58 -1.91 15.45
N LEU A 221 27.39 -2.11 14.89
CA LEU A 221 26.71 -1.12 14.05
C LEU A 221 25.79 -0.29 14.92
N ILE A 222 26.03 1.00 14.99
CA ILE A 222 25.26 1.92 15.83
C ILE A 222 24.49 2.86 14.93
N PHE A 223 23.19 2.65 14.83
CA PHE A 223 22.26 3.52 14.12
C PHE A 223 21.72 4.57 15.08
N LYS A 224 21.66 5.84 14.66
CA LYS A 224 21.21 6.96 15.50
C LYS A 224 20.17 7.80 14.79
N LYS A 225 19.36 8.52 15.58
CA LYS A 225 18.34 9.48 15.11
C LYS A 225 17.27 8.84 14.22
N LEU A 226 16.87 7.61 14.54
CA LEU A 226 15.83 6.88 13.80
C LEU A 226 14.44 7.24 14.32
N ASP A 227 13.47 7.39 13.42
CA ASP A 227 12.05 7.51 13.79
C ASP A 227 11.35 6.15 13.68
N PHE A 228 11.01 5.55 14.83
CA PHE A 228 10.26 4.29 14.90
C PHE A 228 8.82 4.48 15.34
N ARG A 229 8.28 5.70 15.29
CA ARG A 229 6.85 5.93 15.56
C ARG A 229 5.94 5.27 14.53
N PRO A 230 6.28 5.23 13.23
CA PRO A 230 5.53 4.45 12.25
C PRO A 230 5.74 2.94 12.44
N SER A 231 4.74 2.14 12.06
CA SER A 231 4.79 0.67 12.14
C SER A 231 4.65 0.09 10.73
N ASN A 232 5.76 -0.33 10.14
CA ASN A 232 5.86 -0.73 8.73
C ASN A 232 6.64 -2.05 8.58
N GLY A 233 6.31 -3.08 9.37
CA GLY A 233 7.10 -4.31 9.47
C GLY A 233 8.46 -4.10 10.20
N PRO A 234 9.56 -4.76 9.77
CA PRO A 234 10.88 -4.59 10.41
C PRO A 234 11.31 -3.12 10.48
N ASP A 235 11.75 -2.68 11.66
CA ASP A 235 12.25 -1.31 11.87
C ASP A 235 13.58 -1.08 11.16
N ILE A 236 14.45 -2.10 11.19
CA ILE A 236 15.68 -2.16 10.40
C ILE A 236 15.76 -3.54 9.76
N ARG A 237 15.88 -3.58 8.43
CA ARG A 237 16.36 -4.77 7.71
C ARG A 237 17.79 -4.51 7.24
N LEU A 238 18.73 -5.34 7.66
CA LEU A 238 20.12 -5.32 7.19
C LEU A 238 20.40 -6.50 6.28
N CYS A 239 21.19 -6.30 5.24
CA CYS A 239 21.70 -7.38 4.40
C CYS A 239 23.21 -7.20 4.21
N MET A 240 23.99 -8.12 4.76
CA MET A 240 25.43 -8.19 4.61
C MET A 240 25.76 -9.12 3.45
N SER A 241 26.44 -8.61 2.43
CA SER A 241 26.79 -9.37 1.22
C SER A 241 28.25 -9.81 1.23
N GLY A 242 28.52 -10.95 0.60
CA GLY A 242 29.87 -11.50 0.45
C GLY A 242 30.45 -12.09 1.75
N VAL A 243 29.61 -12.44 2.72
CA VAL A 243 30.06 -13.00 3.99
C VAL A 243 30.39 -14.48 3.82
N ALA A 244 31.60 -14.89 4.21
CA ALA A 244 32.03 -16.28 4.27
C ALA A 244 32.43 -16.65 5.70
N LEU A 245 31.66 -17.53 6.35
CA LEU A 245 31.94 -17.95 7.73
C LEU A 245 33.22 -18.80 7.79
N PRO A 246 34.21 -18.51 8.65
CA PRO A 246 35.53 -19.16 8.56
C PRO A 246 35.52 -20.63 9.00
N SER A 247 34.66 -21.00 9.95
CA SER A 247 34.66 -22.30 10.59
C SER A 247 33.27 -22.76 11.05
N LYS A 248 33.14 -24.05 11.35
CA LYS A 248 31.90 -24.60 11.93
C LYS A 248 31.71 -24.03 13.33
N GLY A 249 30.52 -23.54 13.63
CA GLY A 249 30.24 -22.92 14.92
C GLY A 249 28.86 -22.27 14.99
N VAL A 250 28.57 -21.65 16.13
CA VAL A 250 27.39 -20.82 16.34
C VAL A 250 27.84 -19.38 16.40
N TYR A 251 27.27 -18.56 15.51
CA TYR A 251 27.55 -17.14 15.36
C TYR A 251 26.36 -16.38 15.92
N THR A 252 26.55 -15.69 17.04
CA THR A 252 25.48 -15.01 17.77
C THR A 252 25.46 -13.53 17.45
N PHE A 253 24.37 -13.07 16.85
CA PHE A 253 24.06 -11.66 16.69
C PHE A 253 23.34 -11.15 17.94
N GLY A 254 23.60 -9.90 18.30
CA GLY A 254 22.90 -9.20 19.38
C GLY A 254 22.29 -7.91 18.86
N ALA A 255 21.19 -7.45 19.48
CA ALA A 255 20.66 -6.13 19.22
C ALA A 255 20.01 -5.52 20.46
N GLU A 256 20.24 -4.24 20.69
CA GLU A 256 19.60 -3.43 21.72
C GLU A 256 19.28 -2.04 21.18
N TYR A 257 18.34 -1.34 21.81
CA TYR A 257 17.95 0.01 21.41
C TYR A 257 17.62 0.90 22.60
N THR A 258 17.56 2.20 22.32
CA THR A 258 17.12 3.21 23.27
C THR A 258 15.85 3.91 22.80
N THR A 259 14.99 4.25 23.75
CA THR A 259 13.88 5.18 23.54
C THR A 259 14.31 6.59 23.93
N SER A 260 13.71 7.63 23.33
CA SER A 260 13.90 9.01 23.76
C SER A 260 12.67 9.56 24.50
N GLU A 261 11.49 9.17 24.04
CA GLU A 261 10.20 9.58 24.56
C GLU A 261 9.29 8.36 24.76
N PRO A 262 8.29 8.48 25.66
CA PRO A 262 8.11 9.52 26.68
C PRO A 262 9.17 9.43 27.80
N GLU A 263 9.94 8.35 27.82
CA GLU A 263 11.02 8.12 28.78
C GLU A 263 12.25 7.61 28.03
N ALA A 264 13.43 8.10 28.43
CA ALA A 264 14.70 7.61 27.90
C ALA A 264 15.09 6.30 28.60
N LEU A 265 14.98 5.18 27.89
CA LEU A 265 15.19 3.84 28.43
C LEU A 265 16.10 3.03 27.51
N ASN A 266 16.83 2.09 28.09
CA ASN A 266 17.57 1.06 27.35
C ASN A 266 16.75 -0.23 27.32
N SER A 267 16.74 -0.91 26.17
CA SER A 267 16.19 -2.25 26.06
C SER A 267 17.18 -3.30 26.58
N PRO A 268 16.73 -4.52 26.89
CA PRO A 268 17.64 -5.66 26.95
C PRO A 268 18.20 -5.99 25.56
N VAL A 269 19.25 -6.81 25.53
CA VAL A 269 19.79 -7.39 24.29
C VAL A 269 18.92 -8.57 23.83
N ALA A 270 18.42 -8.50 22.61
CA ALA A 270 17.87 -9.64 21.89
C ALA A 270 18.98 -10.35 21.10
N THR A 271 18.86 -11.65 20.89
CA THR A 271 19.86 -12.43 20.16
C THR A 271 19.24 -13.28 19.06
N ALA A 272 20.00 -13.48 17.98
CA ALA A 272 19.70 -14.42 16.91
C ALA A 272 20.97 -15.22 16.62
N THR A 273 20.84 -16.51 16.31
CA THR A 273 21.99 -17.39 16.07
C THR A 273 21.99 -17.94 14.66
N LEU A 274 23.16 -17.88 14.02
CA LEU A 274 23.44 -18.49 12.74
C LEU A 274 24.42 -19.64 12.94
N LYS A 275 24.10 -20.82 12.44
CA LYS A 275 24.99 -21.98 12.54
C LYS A 275 25.83 -22.12 11.26
N GLY A 276 27.14 -22.01 11.41
CA GLY A 276 28.08 -22.36 10.35
C GLY A 276 28.15 -23.88 10.21
N VAL A 277 27.74 -24.41 9.07
CA VAL A 277 27.74 -25.84 8.77
C VAL A 277 28.75 -26.18 7.69
N THR A 278 29.22 -27.42 7.70
CA THR A 278 30.12 -27.91 6.66
C THR A 278 29.36 -28.28 5.41
N THR A 279 28.07 -28.59 5.44
CA THR A 279 27.29 -28.98 4.25
C THR A 279 26.75 -27.77 3.47
N VAL A 280 26.27 -27.99 2.25
CA VAL A 280 25.56 -26.98 1.46
C VAL A 280 24.28 -26.55 2.20
N ALA A 281 24.16 -25.25 2.50
CA ALA A 281 23.07 -24.65 3.25
C ALA A 281 22.31 -23.55 2.46
N ASP A 282 22.76 -23.28 1.25
CA ASP A 282 22.18 -22.34 0.29
C ASP A 282 21.52 -23.06 -0.90
N PHE A 283 21.19 -24.35 -0.76
CA PHE A 283 20.41 -25.07 -1.76
C PHE A 283 18.98 -24.51 -1.77
N THR A 284 18.62 -23.83 -2.85
CA THR A 284 17.35 -23.11 -2.98
C THR A 284 16.68 -23.45 -4.29
N ARG A 285 15.35 -23.32 -4.36
CA ARG A 285 14.61 -23.42 -5.62
C ARG A 285 14.39 -22.05 -6.23
N THR A 286 14.25 -22.04 -7.55
CA THR A 286 13.72 -20.91 -8.30
C THR A 286 12.28 -20.67 -7.89
N ILE A 287 11.98 -19.44 -7.50
CA ILE A 287 10.62 -19.02 -7.20
C ILE A 287 9.92 -18.68 -8.51
N LEU A 288 8.68 -19.13 -8.68
CA LEU A 288 7.83 -18.68 -9.77
C LEU A 288 7.50 -17.21 -9.51
N SER A 289 8.05 -16.30 -10.31
CA SER A 289 8.01 -14.84 -10.08
C SER A 289 7.57 -14.04 -11.32
N ALA A 290 6.91 -14.70 -12.28
CA ALA A 290 6.38 -14.01 -13.45
C ALA A 290 5.44 -12.87 -13.01
N PHE A 291 5.59 -11.69 -13.61
CA PHE A 291 4.81 -10.52 -13.20
C PHE A 291 3.31 -10.67 -13.51
N THR A 292 2.96 -11.35 -14.60
CA THR A 292 1.57 -11.66 -14.97
C THR A 292 1.35 -13.18 -14.94
N TYR A 293 0.21 -13.61 -14.41
CA TYR A 293 -0.18 -15.00 -14.34
C TYR A 293 -0.51 -15.57 -15.73
N LYS A 294 -0.08 -16.80 -15.99
CA LYS A 294 -0.47 -17.56 -17.18
C LYS A 294 -1.20 -18.84 -16.75
N LYS A 295 -2.41 -19.02 -17.29
CA LYS A 295 -3.29 -20.15 -16.99
C LYS A 295 -2.68 -21.52 -17.29
N ASP A 296 -1.99 -21.63 -18.42
CA ASP A 296 -1.49 -22.92 -18.92
C ASP A 296 0.01 -23.11 -18.68
N TRP A 297 0.51 -22.70 -17.51
CA TRP A 297 1.90 -23.00 -17.16
C TRP A 297 2.13 -24.49 -16.93
N ASP A 298 3.27 -24.95 -17.41
CA ASP A 298 3.82 -26.23 -16.99
C ASP A 298 4.38 -26.10 -15.56
N LEU A 299 3.66 -26.69 -14.61
CA LEU A 299 4.03 -26.75 -13.19
C LEU A 299 4.68 -28.10 -12.81
N SER A 300 5.07 -28.91 -13.80
CA SER A 300 5.69 -30.23 -13.61
C SER A 300 7.22 -30.19 -13.51
N PHE A 301 7.81 -29.01 -13.37
CA PHE A 301 9.24 -28.85 -13.19
C PHE A 301 9.59 -27.72 -12.21
N THR A 302 10.80 -27.77 -11.67
CA THR A 302 11.41 -26.68 -10.90
C THR A 302 12.93 -26.72 -11.04
N THR A 303 13.56 -25.55 -10.97
CA THR A 303 15.02 -25.38 -11.07
C THR A 303 15.58 -25.02 -9.71
N PHE A 304 16.76 -25.54 -9.37
CA PHE A 304 17.46 -25.29 -8.12
C PHE A 304 18.81 -24.65 -8.36
N TYR A 305 19.30 -23.91 -7.38
CA TYR A 305 20.61 -23.28 -7.34
C TYR A 305 21.30 -23.50 -5.99
N TRP A 306 22.62 -23.56 -5.98
CA TRP A 306 23.47 -23.67 -4.79
C TRP A 306 24.88 -23.20 -5.11
N THR A 307 25.71 -22.93 -4.10
CA THR A 307 27.14 -22.74 -4.37
C THR A 307 27.84 -24.08 -4.56
N ALA A 308 28.45 -24.29 -5.73
CA ALA A 308 29.15 -25.51 -6.10
C ALA A 308 30.21 -25.93 -5.05
N PRO A 309 30.19 -27.19 -4.55
CA PRO A 309 31.21 -27.68 -3.63
C PRO A 309 32.57 -27.83 -4.30
N LYS A 310 33.64 -27.39 -3.63
CA LYS A 310 35.00 -27.53 -4.15
C LYS A 310 35.50 -28.98 -4.04
N ASP A 311 36.18 -29.49 -5.07
CA ASP A 311 36.81 -30.82 -5.10
C ASP A 311 35.83 -31.99 -4.85
N ALA A 312 34.53 -31.80 -5.09
CA ALA A 312 33.55 -32.86 -4.97
C ALA A 312 33.79 -33.97 -6.02
N LEU A 313 33.58 -35.22 -5.61
CA LEU A 313 33.62 -36.38 -6.51
C LEU A 313 32.31 -36.53 -7.28
N SER A 314 31.19 -36.21 -6.64
CA SER A 314 29.87 -36.25 -7.26
C SER A 314 28.85 -35.44 -6.45
N VAL A 315 27.91 -34.79 -7.15
CA VAL A 315 26.72 -34.19 -6.57
C VAL A 315 25.49 -34.92 -7.13
N THR A 316 24.56 -35.31 -6.27
CA THR A 316 23.31 -35.99 -6.69
C THR A 316 22.11 -35.28 -6.13
N LEU A 317 21.16 -34.90 -6.98
CA LEU A 317 19.85 -34.43 -6.54
C LEU A 317 18.99 -35.61 -6.10
N LEU A 318 18.47 -35.54 -4.88
CA LEU A 318 17.53 -36.49 -4.31
C LEU A 318 16.16 -35.84 -4.18
N LYS A 319 15.10 -36.61 -4.41
CA LYS A 319 13.72 -36.22 -4.12
C LYS A 319 13.07 -37.17 -3.13
N SER A 320 12.03 -36.68 -2.47
CA SER A 320 11.16 -37.44 -1.58
C SER A 320 9.70 -37.07 -1.85
N GLU A 321 8.84 -38.09 -1.93
CA GLU A 321 7.39 -37.95 -2.11
C GLU A 321 6.62 -38.17 -0.80
N ASP A 322 7.30 -38.48 0.30
CA ASP A 322 6.71 -38.91 1.58
C ASP A 322 7.15 -38.05 2.79
N MET A 323 7.37 -36.76 2.54
CA MET A 323 7.80 -35.77 3.53
C MET A 323 9.21 -36.02 4.09
N GLY A 324 10.12 -36.50 3.25
CA GLY A 324 11.52 -36.71 3.60
C GLY A 324 11.82 -38.01 4.34
N LYS A 325 10.88 -38.96 4.38
CA LYS A 325 11.08 -40.27 5.05
C LYS A 325 11.92 -41.21 4.20
N SER A 326 11.69 -41.22 2.88
CA SER A 326 12.49 -41.93 1.90
C SER A 326 13.00 -40.97 0.82
N TRP A 327 14.16 -41.30 0.24
CA TRP A 327 14.86 -40.46 -0.73
C TRP A 327 15.32 -41.29 -1.92
N GLU A 328 15.00 -40.85 -3.12
CA GLU A 328 15.43 -41.47 -4.37
C GLU A 328 16.17 -40.46 -5.27
N PRO A 329 17.14 -40.90 -6.09
CA PRO A 329 17.80 -40.03 -7.06
C PRO A 329 16.84 -39.47 -8.09
N VAL A 330 16.99 -38.19 -8.42
CA VAL A 330 16.34 -37.59 -9.59
C VAL A 330 17.17 -37.95 -10.82
N ASN A 331 16.53 -38.37 -11.90
CA ASN A 331 17.21 -38.70 -13.17
C ASN A 331 17.62 -37.41 -13.91
N VAL A 332 18.70 -36.79 -13.44
CA VAL A 332 19.35 -35.61 -14.01
C VAL A 332 20.87 -35.82 -13.99
N SER A 333 21.58 -35.30 -14.99
CA SER A 333 23.04 -35.25 -14.98
C SER A 333 23.47 -33.98 -14.26
N ILE A 334 24.36 -34.11 -13.27
CA ILE A 334 24.95 -33.00 -12.53
C ILE A 334 26.46 -33.26 -12.46
N LEU A 335 27.25 -32.35 -13.01
CA LEU A 335 28.70 -32.35 -12.86
C LEU A 335 29.09 -31.85 -11.46
N PRO A 336 30.24 -32.26 -10.90
CA PRO A 336 30.62 -31.85 -9.54
C PRO A 336 30.74 -30.34 -9.32
N ASP A 337 31.02 -29.59 -10.37
CA ASP A 337 31.17 -28.12 -10.40
C ASP A 337 29.90 -27.37 -10.84
N ASP A 338 28.81 -28.08 -11.13
CA ASP A 338 27.52 -27.44 -11.41
C ASP A 338 26.97 -26.73 -10.16
N ASP A 339 26.34 -25.58 -10.37
CA ASP A 339 25.69 -24.73 -9.37
C ASP A 339 24.17 -24.64 -9.57
N PHE A 340 23.63 -25.39 -10.54
CA PHE A 340 22.20 -25.45 -10.84
C PHE A 340 21.75 -26.80 -11.39
N THR A 341 20.46 -27.10 -11.29
CA THR A 341 19.84 -28.23 -12.00
C THR A 341 18.32 -28.08 -12.09
N THR A 342 17.67 -28.80 -13.00
CA THR A 342 16.20 -28.79 -13.16
C THR A 342 15.61 -30.18 -12.97
N ALA A 343 14.73 -30.32 -11.98
CA ALA A 343 13.88 -31.51 -11.86
C ALA A 343 12.64 -31.31 -12.74
N SER A 344 12.44 -32.18 -13.73
CA SER A 344 11.31 -32.14 -14.67
C SER A 344 10.49 -33.43 -14.64
N ARG A 345 9.32 -33.42 -15.29
CA ARG A 345 8.37 -34.56 -15.34
C ARG A 345 7.92 -35.03 -13.95
N LEU A 346 7.74 -34.08 -13.04
CA LEU A 346 7.20 -34.33 -11.71
C LEU A 346 5.71 -34.68 -11.82
N LYS A 347 5.22 -35.54 -10.93
CA LYS A 347 3.80 -35.92 -10.91
C LYS A 347 2.99 -34.69 -10.53
N PRO A 348 1.90 -34.36 -11.23
CA PRO A 348 1.09 -33.20 -10.89
C PRO A 348 0.46 -33.33 -9.50
N ASN A 349 0.24 -32.19 -8.83
CA ASN A 349 -0.42 -32.05 -7.55
C ASN A 349 0.25 -32.82 -6.39
N GLN A 350 1.57 -32.97 -6.46
CA GLN A 350 2.38 -33.66 -5.47
C GLN A 350 3.36 -32.69 -4.78
N LEU A 351 3.45 -32.80 -3.45
CA LEU A 351 4.49 -32.14 -2.67
C LEU A 351 5.76 -32.98 -2.71
N TYR A 352 6.87 -32.33 -3.07
CA TYR A 352 8.20 -32.90 -3.09
C TYR A 352 9.12 -32.20 -2.09
N ALA A 353 9.97 -32.98 -1.43
CA ALA A 353 11.17 -32.48 -0.77
C ALA A 353 12.39 -32.81 -1.63
N PHE A 354 13.31 -31.87 -1.78
CA PHE A 354 14.56 -32.02 -2.51
C PHE A 354 15.76 -31.71 -1.64
N LYS A 355 16.86 -32.41 -1.88
CA LYS A 355 18.18 -32.09 -1.31
C LYS A 355 19.28 -32.57 -2.23
N LEU A 356 20.47 -32.01 -2.08
CA LEU A 356 21.69 -32.51 -2.68
C LEU A 356 22.33 -33.53 -1.75
N ARG A 357 23.02 -34.50 -2.35
CA ARG A 357 24.00 -35.36 -1.69
C ARG A 357 25.36 -35.16 -2.36
N VAL A 358 26.29 -34.60 -1.61
CA VAL A 358 27.67 -34.32 -2.06
C VAL A 358 28.60 -35.42 -1.53
N LYS A 359 29.38 -36.05 -2.41
CA LYS A 359 30.43 -37.03 -2.05
C LYS A 359 31.81 -36.46 -2.35
N GLY A 360 32.72 -36.58 -1.39
CA GLY A 360 34.08 -36.03 -1.51
C GLY A 360 34.12 -34.51 -1.49
N GLY A 361 35.33 -33.96 -1.48
CA GLY A 361 35.55 -32.51 -1.49
C GLY A 361 35.13 -31.78 -0.22
N ASP A 362 35.13 -30.46 -0.31
CA ASP A 362 34.46 -29.59 0.63
C ASP A 362 32.95 -29.82 0.55
N ASN A 363 32.25 -29.51 1.64
CA ASN A 363 30.80 -29.64 1.75
C ASN A 363 30.17 -31.03 1.56
N HIS A 364 30.96 -32.10 1.79
CA HIS A 364 30.46 -33.48 1.86
C HIS A 364 29.26 -33.64 2.81
N GLY A 365 28.21 -34.30 2.33
CA GLY A 365 27.02 -34.65 3.08
C GLY A 365 25.73 -34.29 2.34
N ASP A 366 24.62 -34.29 3.08
CA ASP A 366 23.32 -33.87 2.58
C ASP A 366 23.15 -32.35 2.79
N SER A 367 22.61 -31.65 1.79
CA SER A 367 22.29 -30.22 1.90
C SER A 367 21.08 -29.96 2.81
N ASN A 368 20.76 -28.68 3.02
CA ASN A 368 19.42 -28.28 3.45
C ASN A 368 18.33 -28.76 2.45
N ILE A 369 17.08 -28.77 2.90
CA ILE A 369 15.92 -29.22 2.11
C ILE A 369 15.25 -28.04 1.43
N ALA A 370 14.94 -28.18 0.13
CA ALA A 370 14.05 -27.30 -0.62
C ALA A 370 12.72 -28.01 -0.91
N TRP A 371 11.60 -27.29 -0.84
CA TRP A 371 10.26 -27.85 -1.04
C TRP A 371 9.62 -27.31 -2.33
N PHE A 372 8.83 -28.14 -2.99
CA PHE A 372 8.10 -27.74 -4.20
C PHE A 372 6.79 -28.52 -4.33
N TYR A 373 5.68 -27.81 -4.52
CA TYR A 373 4.41 -28.40 -4.89
C TYR A 373 4.19 -28.25 -6.40
N SER A 374 4.06 -29.38 -7.08
CA SER A 374 4.04 -29.48 -8.55
C SER A 374 2.63 -29.32 -9.12
N GLY A 375 2.03 -28.13 -8.97
CA GLY A 375 0.71 -27.85 -9.49
C GLY A 375 -0.08 -26.80 -8.71
N LEU A 376 -1.39 -26.92 -8.79
CA LEU A 376 -2.36 -26.07 -8.12
C LEU A 376 -2.83 -26.75 -6.83
N TRP A 377 -2.53 -26.18 -5.67
CA TRP A 377 -2.85 -26.81 -4.39
C TRP A 377 -4.27 -26.45 -3.96
N ASP A 378 -5.19 -27.42 -4.09
CA ASP A 378 -6.59 -27.25 -3.67
C ASP A 378 -6.67 -26.93 -2.17
N VAL A 379 -7.22 -25.76 -1.84
CA VAL A 379 -7.40 -25.26 -0.47
C VAL A 379 -8.23 -26.22 0.39
N LYS A 380 -9.13 -27.02 -0.20
CA LYS A 380 -9.94 -28.00 0.53
C LYS A 380 -9.11 -29.14 1.11
N THR A 381 -8.00 -29.49 0.45
CA THR A 381 -7.03 -30.47 0.99
C THR A 381 -6.22 -29.93 2.16
N LEU A 382 -6.26 -28.62 2.38
CA LEU A 382 -5.60 -27.90 3.47
C LEU A 382 -6.55 -27.53 4.62
N GLY A 383 -7.81 -28.00 4.56
CA GLY A 383 -8.79 -27.85 5.63
C GLY A 383 -9.73 -26.64 5.49
N VAL A 384 -9.66 -25.91 4.38
CA VAL A 384 -10.64 -24.88 4.01
C VAL A 384 -11.91 -25.56 3.48
N LYS A 385 -13.11 -25.16 3.91
CA LYS A 385 -14.33 -25.87 3.53
C LYS A 385 -14.95 -25.35 2.24
N GLY A 386 -15.15 -24.03 2.13
CA GLY A 386 -15.86 -23.44 0.99
C GLY A 386 -17.33 -23.88 0.88
N ASP A 387 -17.97 -24.16 2.02
CA ASP A 387 -19.33 -24.73 2.12
C ASP A 387 -20.43 -23.68 2.36
N ALA A 388 -20.09 -22.38 2.26
CA ALA A 388 -20.93 -21.22 2.57
C ALA A 388 -21.36 -21.08 4.04
N VAL A 389 -21.01 -22.01 4.93
CA VAL A 389 -21.44 -22.03 6.35
C VAL A 389 -20.26 -21.77 7.28
N ALA A 390 -19.13 -22.45 7.07
CA ALA A 390 -17.98 -22.32 7.93
C ALA A 390 -17.30 -20.95 7.78
N ASP A 391 -16.72 -20.49 8.89
CA ASP A 391 -15.67 -19.47 8.85
C ASP A 391 -14.36 -20.14 8.42
N ASP A 392 -13.89 -19.81 7.23
CA ASP A 392 -12.70 -20.39 6.61
C ASP A 392 -11.42 -19.60 6.94
N THR A 393 -11.52 -18.50 7.70
CA THR A 393 -10.41 -17.55 7.96
C THR A 393 -9.15 -18.25 8.47
N ASP A 394 -9.25 -18.96 9.59
CA ASP A 394 -8.09 -19.60 10.22
C ASP A 394 -7.51 -20.74 9.37
N ALA A 395 -8.37 -21.48 8.68
CA ALA A 395 -7.94 -22.57 7.81
C ALA A 395 -7.16 -22.02 6.61
N LEU A 396 -7.65 -20.93 6.01
CA LEU A 396 -7.00 -20.28 4.88
C LEU A 396 -5.69 -19.60 5.27
N ASN A 397 -5.66 -18.88 6.39
CA ASN A 397 -4.42 -18.26 6.89
C ASN A 397 -3.34 -19.32 7.21
N ARG A 398 -3.72 -20.47 7.78
CA ARG A 398 -2.80 -21.61 7.94
C ARG A 398 -2.33 -22.19 6.60
N ALA A 399 -3.20 -22.27 5.59
CA ALA A 399 -2.83 -22.72 4.26
C ALA A 399 -1.80 -21.79 3.61
N ILE A 400 -2.03 -20.46 3.66
CA ILE A 400 -1.11 -19.45 3.14
C ILE A 400 0.25 -19.55 3.85
N LYS A 401 0.25 -19.60 5.19
CA LYS A 401 1.47 -19.75 5.99
C LYS A 401 2.25 -21.02 5.65
N LYS A 402 1.55 -22.16 5.49
CA LYS A 402 2.15 -23.43 5.10
C LYS A 402 2.81 -23.32 3.73
N VAL A 403 2.13 -22.76 2.73
CA VAL A 403 2.67 -22.63 1.38
C VAL A 403 3.85 -21.66 1.34
N ASN A 404 3.77 -20.52 2.03
CA ASN A 404 4.88 -19.58 2.18
C ASN A 404 6.11 -20.25 2.83
N GLY A 405 5.92 -21.00 3.93
CA GLY A 405 7.00 -21.73 4.60
C GLY A 405 7.65 -22.85 3.76
N LEU A 406 6.99 -23.29 2.69
CA LEU A 406 7.54 -24.23 1.69
C LEU A 406 8.21 -23.51 0.51
N GLY A 407 8.39 -22.18 0.60
CA GLY A 407 9.00 -21.33 -0.43
C GLY A 407 8.01 -20.72 -1.42
N GLY A 408 6.70 -20.86 -1.19
CA GLY A 408 5.63 -20.34 -2.05
C GLY A 408 4.96 -21.39 -2.93
N GLY A 409 3.92 -20.98 -3.65
CA GLY A 409 3.09 -21.84 -4.49
C GLY A 409 1.72 -21.24 -4.80
N ILE A 410 0.88 -21.99 -5.52
CA ILE A 410 -0.43 -21.53 -5.97
C ILE A 410 -1.52 -22.28 -5.21
N LEU A 411 -2.32 -21.55 -4.45
CA LEU A 411 -3.54 -22.04 -3.80
C LEU A 411 -4.71 -21.93 -4.76
N TYR A 412 -5.36 -23.05 -5.04
CA TYR A 412 -6.51 -23.14 -5.94
C TYR A 412 -7.82 -23.23 -5.17
N PHE A 413 -8.75 -22.35 -5.52
CA PHE A 413 -10.10 -22.29 -4.99
C PHE A 413 -11.07 -22.94 -5.99
N PRO A 414 -11.45 -24.22 -5.78
CA PRO A 414 -12.50 -24.84 -6.56
C PRO A 414 -13.87 -24.20 -6.30
N ALA A 415 -14.91 -24.68 -6.99
CA ALA A 415 -16.28 -24.23 -6.78
C ALA A 415 -16.68 -24.31 -5.29
N GLY A 416 -17.32 -23.24 -4.80
CA GLY A 416 -17.71 -23.10 -3.40
C GLY A 416 -17.76 -21.64 -2.96
N THR A 417 -18.29 -21.43 -1.74
CA THR A 417 -18.34 -20.11 -1.10
C THR A 417 -17.51 -20.15 0.18
N TYR A 418 -16.48 -19.31 0.22
CA TYR A 418 -15.48 -19.25 1.27
C TYR A 418 -15.72 -18.00 2.11
N ASN A 419 -16.21 -18.18 3.34
CA ASN A 419 -16.45 -17.05 4.23
C ASN A 419 -15.18 -16.70 4.97
N VAL A 420 -14.74 -15.44 4.87
CA VAL A 420 -13.48 -15.01 5.50
C VAL A 420 -13.64 -13.67 6.21
N ARG A 421 -12.85 -13.46 7.25
CA ARG A 421 -12.59 -12.16 7.87
C ARG A 421 -11.37 -11.55 7.19
N THR A 422 -10.26 -11.42 7.92
CA THR A 422 -8.99 -10.95 7.39
C THR A 422 -8.11 -12.13 6.96
N VAL A 423 -7.79 -12.14 5.66
CA VAL A 423 -6.86 -13.06 5.03
C VAL A 423 -5.49 -12.38 4.94
N HIS A 424 -4.50 -12.99 5.56
CA HIS A 424 -3.14 -12.48 5.61
C HIS A 424 -2.32 -13.02 4.45
N LEU A 425 -2.02 -12.15 3.49
CA LEU A 425 -1.18 -12.46 2.34
C LEU A 425 0.29 -12.58 2.76
N LEU A 426 1.02 -13.50 2.14
CA LEU A 426 2.44 -13.72 2.36
C LEU A 426 3.17 -13.86 1.03
N SER A 427 4.45 -13.49 1.00
CA SER A 427 5.24 -13.50 -0.23
C SER A 427 5.21 -14.85 -0.94
N ASN A 428 5.21 -14.82 -2.27
CA ASN A 428 5.28 -16.00 -3.14
C ASN A 428 4.07 -16.95 -3.04
N VAL A 429 2.95 -16.53 -2.42
CA VAL A 429 1.70 -17.30 -2.36
C VAL A 429 0.68 -16.66 -3.27
N TRP A 430 0.17 -17.44 -4.22
CA TRP A 430 -0.78 -16.96 -5.23
C TRP A 430 -2.15 -17.60 -4.98
N LEU A 431 -3.22 -16.82 -5.13
CA LEU A 431 -4.61 -17.27 -5.00
C LEU A 431 -5.22 -17.36 -6.41
N ASN A 432 -5.64 -18.56 -6.78
CA ASN A 432 -6.24 -18.86 -8.08
C ASN A 432 -7.71 -19.26 -7.92
N LEU A 433 -8.63 -18.44 -8.43
CA LEU A 433 -10.07 -18.61 -8.25
C LEU A 433 -10.73 -19.20 -9.51
N SER A 434 -11.33 -20.38 -9.38
CA SER A 434 -12.18 -20.94 -10.44
C SER A 434 -13.47 -20.12 -10.64
N SER A 435 -14.11 -20.28 -11.80
CA SER A 435 -15.30 -19.49 -12.19
C SER A 435 -16.48 -19.56 -11.21
N ASN A 436 -16.60 -20.65 -10.45
CA ASN A 436 -17.68 -20.88 -9.50
C ASN A 436 -17.21 -20.75 -8.04
N ALA A 437 -16.00 -20.22 -7.81
CA ALA A 437 -15.51 -19.88 -6.48
C ALA A 437 -15.97 -18.46 -6.09
N THR A 438 -16.51 -18.31 -4.89
CA THR A 438 -16.81 -17.02 -4.27
C THR A 438 -16.04 -16.89 -2.96
N ILE A 439 -15.17 -15.91 -2.83
CA ILE A 439 -14.63 -15.51 -1.53
C ILE A 439 -15.46 -14.33 -1.02
N GLN A 440 -16.06 -14.45 0.16
CA GLN A 440 -16.95 -13.43 0.69
C GLN A 440 -16.60 -13.00 2.12
N ALA A 441 -16.64 -11.69 2.36
CA ALA A 441 -16.31 -11.13 3.66
C ALA A 441 -17.38 -11.45 4.73
N MET A 442 -16.93 -11.67 5.95
CA MET A 442 -17.71 -11.71 7.18
C MET A 442 -17.45 -10.46 8.04
N LEU A 443 -18.34 -10.18 8.98
CA LEU A 443 -18.07 -9.22 10.05
C LEU A 443 -16.94 -9.70 10.98
N GLY A 444 -16.27 -8.76 11.63
CA GLY A 444 -15.20 -9.05 12.58
C GLY A 444 -13.84 -9.32 11.94
N GLY A 445 -13.47 -8.53 10.93
CA GLY A 445 -12.08 -8.42 10.46
C GLY A 445 -11.13 -7.96 11.58
N ASP A 446 -9.84 -7.98 11.28
CA ASP A 446 -8.79 -7.57 12.22
C ASP A 446 -9.02 -6.15 12.74
N ALA A 447 -8.62 -5.93 13.99
CA ALA A 447 -8.72 -4.63 14.62
C ALA A 447 -7.76 -3.63 13.95
N PRO A 448 -8.15 -2.34 13.86
CA PRO A 448 -7.23 -1.27 13.49
C PRO A 448 -5.95 -1.29 14.33
N GLU A 449 -4.83 -0.90 13.72
CA GLU A 449 -3.53 -0.90 14.35
C GLU A 449 -3.48 0.00 15.59
N THR A 450 -2.66 -0.41 16.55
CA THR A 450 -2.24 0.49 17.62
C THR A 450 -1.14 1.42 17.13
N THR A 451 -1.26 2.71 17.44
CA THR A 451 -0.41 3.78 16.91
C THR A 451 0.28 4.59 18.01
N TRP A 452 1.34 5.31 17.64
CA TRP A 452 2.01 6.28 18.52
C TRP A 452 1.19 7.56 18.73
N PHE A 453 0.45 7.98 17.71
CA PHE A 453 -0.37 9.19 17.73
C PHE A 453 -1.86 8.89 17.82
N SER A 454 -2.67 9.87 18.24
CA SER A 454 -4.12 9.81 18.12
C SER A 454 -4.58 10.28 16.74
N ASP A 455 -5.58 9.61 16.18
CA ASP A 455 -6.27 10.01 14.94
C ASP A 455 -7.47 10.95 15.21
N ARG A 456 -7.87 11.15 16.48
CA ARG A 456 -9.15 11.81 16.83
C ARG A 456 -9.26 13.28 16.47
N ALA A 457 -8.13 13.98 16.39
CA ALA A 457 -8.09 15.36 15.93
C ALA A 457 -8.57 15.50 14.48
N TYR A 458 -8.54 14.42 13.67
CA TYR A 458 -8.89 14.42 12.26
C TYR A 458 -9.59 13.12 11.83
N ARG A 459 -10.86 12.95 12.23
CA ARG A 459 -11.71 11.82 11.77
C ARG A 459 -12.77 12.17 10.72
N SER A 460 -13.07 13.44 10.51
CA SER A 460 -14.28 13.85 9.78
C SER A 460 -14.08 14.99 8.78
N GLY A 461 -12.87 15.13 8.24
CA GLY A 461 -12.56 16.09 7.19
C GLY A 461 -11.99 17.41 7.69
N LEU A 462 -11.47 18.19 6.75
CA LEU A 462 -10.84 19.50 7.01
C LEU A 462 -11.89 20.60 7.05
N SER A 463 -11.60 21.64 7.85
CA SER A 463 -12.31 22.92 7.81
C SER A 463 -11.32 24.02 7.44
N PRO A 464 -11.74 25.04 6.66
CA PRO A 464 -10.91 26.21 6.39
C PRO A 464 -10.45 26.95 7.65
N THR A 465 -11.01 26.66 8.82
CA THR A 465 -10.73 27.37 10.08
C THR A 465 -10.32 26.46 11.23
N ASP A 466 -10.15 25.15 11.01
CA ASP A 466 -9.78 24.20 12.06
C ASP A 466 -8.29 23.86 12.01
N PRO A 467 -7.46 24.36 12.93
CA PRO A 467 -6.02 24.14 12.91
C PRO A 467 -5.61 22.78 13.51
N ARG A 468 -6.52 22.03 14.13
CA ARG A 468 -6.21 20.77 14.84
C ARG A 468 -5.41 19.76 14.01
N PRO A 469 -5.65 19.57 12.70
CA PRO A 469 -4.86 18.65 11.89
C PRO A 469 -3.38 19.01 11.79
N TYR A 470 -3.03 20.28 12.04
CA TYR A 470 -1.67 20.83 11.99
C TYR A 470 -1.05 21.05 13.38
N ALA A 471 -1.82 20.88 14.47
CA ALA A 471 -1.38 21.18 15.83
C ALA A 471 -0.17 20.36 16.26
N ASP A 472 -0.13 19.08 15.88
CA ASP A 472 1.08 18.27 15.93
C ASP A 472 1.65 18.16 14.50
N PRO A 473 2.83 18.77 14.22
CA PRO A 473 3.43 18.73 12.89
C PRO A 473 3.93 17.33 12.51
N GLU A 474 4.14 16.42 13.46
CA GLU A 474 4.70 15.09 13.22
C GLU A 474 3.65 13.98 13.24
N ASN A 475 2.43 14.27 13.73
CA ASN A 475 1.33 13.33 13.71
C ASN A 475 0.86 13.07 12.27
N TYR A 476 1.42 12.05 11.64
CA TYR A 476 1.03 11.65 10.30
C TYR A 476 -0.43 11.20 10.22
N LEU A 477 -1.05 10.65 11.29
CA LEU A 477 -2.43 10.14 11.22
C LEU A 477 -3.46 11.24 10.93
N THR A 478 -3.16 12.50 11.28
CA THR A 478 -4.04 13.64 11.00
C THR A 478 -3.78 14.29 9.64
N LYS A 479 -2.82 13.75 8.87
CA LYS A 479 -2.44 14.28 7.55
C LYS A 479 -3.09 13.53 6.38
N GLN A 480 -3.95 12.56 6.67
CA GLN A 480 -4.72 11.83 5.66
C GLN A 480 -6.06 11.40 6.24
N ASP A 481 -6.97 10.97 5.38
CA ASP A 481 -8.29 10.53 5.80
C ASP A 481 -8.20 9.19 6.54
N VAL A 482 -9.16 8.93 7.44
CA VAL A 482 -9.16 7.74 8.31
C VAL A 482 -9.05 6.44 7.52
N GLY A 483 -9.64 6.42 6.32
CA GLY A 483 -9.54 5.32 5.38
C GLY A 483 -8.10 4.98 4.98
N HIS A 484 -7.16 5.92 5.03
CA HIS A 484 -5.74 5.71 4.72
C HIS A 484 -4.89 5.42 5.96
N THR A 485 -5.48 5.53 7.16
CA THR A 485 -4.74 5.50 8.44
C THR A 485 -4.47 4.08 8.93
N PHE A 486 -5.47 3.20 8.80
CA PHE A 486 -5.42 1.83 9.31
C PHE A 486 -5.50 0.84 8.14
N PHE A 487 -4.59 -0.11 8.12
CA PHE A 487 -4.40 -1.04 7.00
C PHE A 487 -4.92 -2.44 7.31
N ARG A 488 -4.83 -2.88 8.57
CA ARG A 488 -5.21 -4.24 9.00
C ARG A 488 -6.71 -4.49 9.00
N ASN A 489 -7.53 -3.45 9.11
CA ASN A 489 -8.98 -3.57 9.04
C ASN A 489 -9.45 -3.77 7.57
N ALA A 490 -9.00 -4.88 6.97
CA ALA A 490 -9.22 -5.25 5.59
C ALA A 490 -9.60 -6.73 5.45
N MET A 491 -10.24 -7.09 4.35
CA MET A 491 -10.53 -8.49 4.01
C MET A 491 -9.27 -9.24 3.58
N PHE A 492 -8.36 -8.61 2.83
CA PHE A 492 -7.04 -9.11 2.48
C PHE A 492 -5.99 -8.07 2.87
N PHE A 493 -5.00 -8.50 3.64
CA PHE A 493 -3.94 -7.62 4.14
C PHE A 493 -2.55 -8.16 3.80
N GLY A 494 -1.67 -7.28 3.32
CA GLY A 494 -0.25 -7.56 3.09
C GLY A 494 0.63 -6.39 3.53
N GLU A 495 1.73 -6.69 4.21
CA GLU A 495 2.74 -5.71 4.63
C GLU A 495 4.14 -6.24 4.33
N ARG A 496 4.92 -5.51 3.51
CA ARG A 496 6.29 -5.88 3.11
C ARG A 496 6.41 -7.29 2.53
N ILE A 497 5.44 -7.66 1.71
CA ILE A 497 5.42 -8.92 0.98
C ILE A 497 5.73 -8.71 -0.50
N ASP A 498 6.18 -9.76 -1.16
CA ASP A 498 6.60 -9.74 -2.55
C ASP A 498 5.94 -10.87 -3.35
N ASN A 499 5.66 -10.63 -4.63
CA ASN A 499 5.26 -11.66 -5.59
C ASN A 499 3.97 -12.38 -5.17
N VAL A 500 2.88 -11.61 -5.06
CA VAL A 500 1.55 -12.10 -4.67
C VAL A 500 0.55 -11.85 -5.78
N LYS A 501 -0.32 -12.84 -6.01
CA LYS A 501 -1.31 -12.79 -7.08
C LYS A 501 -2.65 -13.22 -6.58
N ILE A 502 -3.70 -12.53 -7.01
CA ILE A 502 -5.10 -12.89 -6.76
C ILE A 502 -5.80 -12.87 -8.11
N VAL A 503 -5.85 -14.04 -8.73
CA VAL A 503 -6.19 -14.19 -10.14
C VAL A 503 -7.29 -15.21 -10.37
N GLY A 504 -8.04 -15.04 -11.45
CA GLY A 504 -9.03 -16.02 -11.93
C GLY A 504 -10.37 -15.40 -12.25
N THR A 505 -11.35 -16.25 -12.56
CA THR A 505 -12.65 -15.82 -13.12
C THR A 505 -13.80 -15.98 -12.14
N GLY A 506 -13.47 -16.18 -10.87
CA GLY A 506 -14.44 -16.32 -9.78
C GLY A 506 -15.00 -14.97 -9.33
N ARG A 507 -15.47 -14.94 -8.09
CA ARG A 507 -16.05 -13.75 -7.46
C ARG A 507 -15.39 -13.44 -6.13
N ILE A 508 -15.10 -12.17 -5.88
CA ILE A 508 -14.70 -11.66 -4.57
C ILE A 508 -15.72 -10.60 -4.16
N THR A 509 -16.32 -10.74 -2.98
CA THR A 509 -17.37 -9.82 -2.53
C THR A 509 -17.21 -9.43 -1.08
N GLY A 510 -17.42 -8.15 -0.78
CA GLY A 510 -17.53 -7.72 0.61
C GLY A 510 -18.84 -8.14 1.29
N ASN A 511 -19.80 -8.70 0.53
CA ASN A 511 -21.06 -9.23 1.04
C ASN A 511 -21.83 -8.27 1.97
N GLY A 512 -21.66 -6.96 1.74
CA GLY A 512 -22.28 -5.89 2.53
C GLY A 512 -21.64 -5.65 3.90
N ASN A 513 -20.57 -6.37 4.22
CA ASN A 513 -19.90 -6.33 5.52
C ASN A 513 -18.74 -5.32 5.59
N LEU A 514 -18.27 -4.86 4.43
CA LEU A 514 -17.24 -3.82 4.33
C LEU A 514 -17.89 -2.43 4.32
N VAL A 515 -17.41 -1.53 5.15
CA VAL A 515 -18.01 -0.22 5.43
C VAL A 515 -17.43 0.85 4.51
N THR A 516 -18.25 1.81 4.07
CA THR A 516 -17.89 2.87 3.11
C THR A 516 -17.73 4.27 3.72
N THR A 517 -18.02 4.45 5.02
CA THR A 517 -18.06 5.79 5.65
C THR A 517 -16.69 6.22 6.20
N ASP A 518 -16.38 7.52 6.11
CA ASP A 518 -15.23 8.15 6.78
C ASP A 518 -15.26 8.00 8.31
N ARG A 519 -16.44 7.70 8.88
CA ARG A 519 -16.64 7.52 10.32
C ARG A 519 -16.51 6.07 10.76
N VAL A 520 -15.93 5.19 9.95
CA VAL A 520 -15.88 3.74 10.20
C VAL A 520 -15.30 3.38 11.58
N MET A 521 -14.33 4.15 12.08
CA MET A 521 -13.72 3.91 13.40
C MET A 521 -14.64 4.20 14.59
N ASN A 522 -15.79 4.87 14.36
CA ASN A 522 -16.81 5.08 15.38
C ASN A 522 -17.79 3.90 15.50
N ASN A 523 -17.71 2.92 14.59
CA ASN A 523 -18.53 1.71 14.68
C ASN A 523 -18.07 0.82 15.84
N VAL A 524 -18.95 -0.10 16.23
CA VAL A 524 -18.56 -1.24 17.08
C VAL A 524 -17.43 -2.05 16.42
N PRO A 525 -16.52 -2.67 17.20
CA PRO A 525 -15.30 -3.29 16.68
C PRO A 525 -15.51 -4.23 15.48
N GLU A 526 -16.57 -5.05 15.51
CA GLU A 526 -16.92 -6.00 14.45
C GLU A 526 -17.30 -5.36 13.09
N LYS A 527 -17.57 -4.05 13.07
CA LYS A 527 -18.00 -3.26 11.89
C LYS A 527 -16.99 -2.18 11.50
N ARG A 528 -15.70 -2.41 11.78
CA ARG A 528 -14.60 -1.52 11.38
C ARG A 528 -13.89 -1.96 10.08
N CYS A 529 -14.30 -3.11 9.55
CA CYS A 529 -13.98 -3.64 8.22
C CYS A 529 -14.19 -2.63 7.09
N ASP A 530 -13.21 -2.00 6.43
CA ASP A 530 -13.51 -0.98 5.39
C ASP A 530 -12.79 -1.16 4.04
N LYS A 531 -11.85 -2.10 3.95
CA LYS A 531 -11.09 -2.38 2.71
C LYS A 531 -11.28 -3.81 2.26
N MET A 532 -11.35 -4.03 0.95
CA MET A 532 -11.24 -5.38 0.41
C MET A 532 -9.76 -5.80 0.34
N PHE A 533 -8.91 -5.04 -0.34
CA PHE A 533 -7.46 -5.26 -0.40
C PHE A 533 -6.72 -4.09 0.23
N SER A 534 -5.79 -4.37 1.14
CA SER A 534 -4.94 -3.39 1.79
C SER A 534 -3.49 -3.85 1.72
N LEU A 535 -2.68 -3.15 0.92
CA LEU A 535 -1.30 -3.51 0.60
C LEU A 535 -0.36 -2.38 1.00
N LYS A 536 0.57 -2.70 1.89
CA LYS A 536 1.48 -1.72 2.47
C LYS A 536 2.93 -2.11 2.18
N LEU A 537 3.65 -1.27 1.44
CA LEU A 537 5.06 -1.46 1.12
C LEU A 537 5.36 -2.82 0.47
N CYS A 538 4.46 -3.29 -0.39
CA CYS A 538 4.58 -4.58 -1.07
C CYS A 538 5.27 -4.43 -2.42
N THR A 539 5.65 -5.54 -3.04
CA THR A 539 6.21 -5.56 -4.40
C THR A 539 5.62 -6.67 -5.27
N ASN A 540 5.54 -6.45 -6.58
CA ASN A 540 5.14 -7.45 -7.57
C ASN A 540 3.75 -8.07 -7.30
N ILE A 541 2.73 -7.22 -7.35
CA ILE A 541 1.34 -7.57 -7.05
C ILE A 541 0.52 -7.68 -8.33
N GLU A 542 -0.31 -8.72 -8.42
CA GLU A 542 -1.29 -8.87 -9.50
C GLU A 542 -2.69 -9.18 -8.95
N ILE A 543 -3.70 -8.45 -9.44
CA ILE A 543 -5.12 -8.70 -9.13
C ILE A 543 -5.91 -8.64 -10.43
N GLY A 544 -6.50 -9.75 -10.86
CA GLY A 544 -7.20 -9.73 -12.14
C GLY A 544 -7.81 -11.03 -12.65
N GLY A 545 -8.46 -10.92 -13.80
CA GLY A 545 -8.97 -12.05 -14.56
C GLY A 545 -7.88 -12.85 -15.26
N TRP A 546 -8.22 -13.55 -16.34
CA TRP A 546 -7.23 -14.03 -17.30
C TRP A 546 -6.92 -12.94 -18.31
N ASN A 547 -5.64 -12.55 -18.38
CA ASN A 547 -5.16 -11.73 -19.48
C ASN A 547 -5.25 -12.56 -20.78
N ILE A 548 -6.03 -12.05 -21.73
CA ILE A 548 -6.24 -12.66 -23.06
C ILE A 548 -5.59 -11.84 -24.19
N ASP A 549 -4.74 -10.87 -23.83
CA ASP A 549 -4.00 -9.98 -24.73
C ASP A 549 -4.91 -9.23 -25.73
N LYS A 550 -6.05 -8.74 -25.25
CA LYS A 550 -7.02 -7.95 -26.02
C LYS A 550 -7.44 -6.70 -25.29
N ASP A 551 -7.70 -5.65 -26.04
CA ASP A 551 -8.24 -4.40 -25.51
C ASP A 551 -9.75 -4.51 -25.29
N MET A 552 -10.21 -4.05 -24.14
CA MET A 552 -11.63 -3.92 -23.80
C MET A 552 -12.17 -2.55 -24.25
N TRP A 553 -13.41 -2.52 -24.72
CA TRP A 553 -14.18 -1.30 -24.95
C TRP A 553 -15.64 -1.48 -24.52
N TYR A 554 -16.51 -0.52 -24.90
CA TYR A 554 -17.88 -0.44 -24.43
C TYR A 554 -18.89 -0.25 -25.57
N ASP A 555 -20.01 -0.96 -25.49
CA ASP A 555 -21.14 -0.81 -26.40
C ASP A 555 -22.32 -0.09 -25.70
N PRO A 556 -22.55 1.20 -26.00
CA PRO A 556 -23.61 1.97 -25.36
C PRO A 556 -25.03 1.53 -25.74
N GLN A 557 -25.21 0.75 -26.82
CA GLN A 557 -26.53 0.24 -27.21
C GLN A 557 -26.92 -1.00 -26.39
N LYS A 558 -25.93 -1.83 -26.03
CA LYS A 558 -26.14 -3.04 -25.22
C LYS A 558 -25.96 -2.82 -23.72
N ASP A 559 -25.30 -1.73 -23.34
CA ASP A 559 -24.85 -1.47 -21.99
C ASP A 559 -23.87 -2.53 -21.45
N GLU A 560 -22.92 -2.94 -22.31
CA GLU A 560 -22.00 -4.04 -22.00
C GLU A 560 -20.57 -3.74 -22.50
N PRO A 561 -19.55 -4.18 -21.75
CA PRO A 561 -18.18 -4.21 -22.26
C PRO A 561 -18.01 -5.32 -23.31
N TYR A 562 -17.01 -5.15 -24.18
CA TYR A 562 -16.59 -6.16 -25.14
C TYR A 562 -15.09 -6.07 -25.40
N TYR A 563 -14.47 -7.16 -25.83
CA TYR A 563 -13.09 -7.18 -26.31
C TYR A 563 -13.02 -6.95 -27.82
N ILE A 564 -11.99 -6.22 -28.26
CA ILE A 564 -11.72 -5.94 -29.67
C ILE A 564 -10.84 -7.06 -30.24
N GLU A 565 -11.34 -7.78 -31.24
CA GLU A 565 -10.57 -8.77 -31.97
C GLU A 565 -9.59 -8.11 -32.96
N LYS A 566 -8.56 -8.84 -33.42
CA LYS A 566 -7.54 -8.30 -34.36
C LYS A 566 -8.13 -7.75 -35.68
N ASN A 567 -9.30 -8.24 -36.10
CA ASN A 567 -10.02 -7.78 -37.28
C ASN A 567 -11.06 -6.68 -36.99
N GLY A 568 -11.10 -6.16 -35.75
CA GLY A 568 -12.06 -5.15 -35.29
C GLY A 568 -13.42 -5.71 -34.88
N GLN A 569 -13.66 -7.03 -34.92
CA GLN A 569 -14.91 -7.62 -34.44
C GLN A 569 -15.05 -7.45 -32.93
N ARG A 570 -16.30 -7.26 -32.48
CA ARG A 570 -16.64 -7.15 -31.07
C ARG A 570 -16.92 -8.53 -30.48
N ASN A 571 -16.19 -8.90 -29.43
CA ASN A 571 -16.40 -10.14 -28.69
C ASN A 571 -16.94 -9.81 -27.28
N TYR A 572 -18.17 -10.23 -26.99
CA TYR A 572 -18.85 -9.96 -25.72
C TYR A 572 -18.61 -11.06 -24.67
N ASP A 573 -17.76 -12.06 -24.95
CA ASP A 573 -17.34 -13.03 -23.95
C ASP A 573 -16.41 -12.38 -22.92
N ILE A 574 -16.96 -12.15 -21.73
CA ILE A 574 -16.26 -11.61 -20.56
C ILE A 574 -15.98 -12.69 -19.50
N SER A 575 -16.04 -13.97 -19.87
CA SER A 575 -15.82 -15.09 -18.94
C SER A 575 -14.41 -15.13 -18.36
N ASN A 576 -13.47 -14.40 -18.95
CA ASN A 576 -12.11 -14.23 -18.44
C ASN A 576 -12.01 -13.21 -17.30
N MET A 577 -13.00 -12.35 -17.08
CA MET A 577 -12.90 -11.28 -16.09
C MET A 577 -13.09 -11.79 -14.65
N LEU A 578 -12.35 -11.21 -13.71
CA LEU A 578 -12.59 -11.38 -12.27
C LEU A 578 -13.77 -10.50 -11.84
N HIS A 579 -14.76 -11.08 -11.15
CA HIS A 579 -15.90 -10.32 -10.65
C HIS A 579 -15.65 -9.81 -9.24
N ILE A 580 -15.80 -8.50 -9.03
CA ILE A 580 -15.65 -7.88 -7.72
C ILE A 580 -16.88 -7.03 -7.39
N ASP A 581 -17.41 -7.13 -6.17
CA ASP A 581 -18.50 -6.26 -5.73
C ASP A 581 -18.46 -5.97 -4.23
N GLN A 582 -19.14 -4.89 -3.83
CA GLN A 582 -19.31 -4.51 -2.42
C GLN A 582 -17.99 -4.33 -1.64
N GLY A 583 -16.94 -3.80 -2.28
CA GLY A 583 -15.59 -3.74 -1.71
C GLY A 583 -15.35 -2.76 -0.55
N GLY A 584 -16.38 -2.04 -0.08
CA GLY A 584 -16.24 -1.11 1.04
C GLY A 584 -15.72 0.26 0.62
N HIS A 585 -14.97 0.90 1.52
CA HIS A 585 -14.37 2.22 1.33
C HIS A 585 -13.33 2.21 0.20
N PHE A 586 -12.45 1.21 0.20
CA PHE A 586 -11.52 0.97 -0.90
C PHE A 586 -11.62 -0.48 -1.33
N VAL A 587 -11.83 -0.72 -2.63
CA VAL A 587 -11.60 -2.06 -3.14
C VAL A 587 -10.12 -2.40 -3.01
N LEU A 588 -9.21 -1.53 -3.46
CA LEU A 588 -7.78 -1.61 -3.19
C LEU A 588 -7.29 -0.30 -2.60
N LEU A 589 -6.66 -0.38 -1.43
CA LEU A 589 -5.71 0.62 -0.98
C LEU A 589 -4.31 0.02 -1.06
N ALA A 590 -3.49 0.52 -2.00
CA ALA A 590 -2.08 0.22 -2.07
C ALA A 590 -1.27 1.45 -1.66
N THR A 591 -0.40 1.32 -0.67
CA THR A 591 0.45 2.42 -0.18
C THR A 591 1.91 2.02 -0.19
N GLY A 592 2.75 2.79 -0.89
CA GLY A 592 4.18 2.53 -1.01
C GLY A 592 4.52 1.22 -1.72
N THR A 593 3.57 0.66 -2.46
CA THR A 593 3.68 -0.64 -3.12
C THR A 593 4.15 -0.44 -4.56
N ASP A 594 5.14 -1.21 -4.99
CA ASP A 594 5.78 -1.04 -6.29
C ASP A 594 5.58 -2.27 -7.19
N GLY A 595 5.39 -2.07 -8.50
CA GLY A 595 5.11 -3.16 -9.44
C GLY A 595 3.72 -3.74 -9.21
N ILE A 596 2.68 -3.02 -9.63
CA ILE A 596 1.27 -3.44 -9.47
C ILE A 596 0.65 -3.66 -10.85
N HIS A 597 -0.06 -4.78 -11.01
CA HIS A 597 -0.86 -5.08 -12.20
C HIS A 597 -2.30 -5.39 -11.81
N VAL A 598 -3.22 -4.47 -12.09
CA VAL A 598 -4.66 -4.72 -11.98
C VAL A 598 -5.27 -4.85 -13.37
N HIS A 599 -5.99 -5.94 -13.63
CA HIS A 599 -6.49 -6.17 -14.99
C HIS A 599 -7.74 -7.05 -15.09
N ASP A 600 -8.50 -6.86 -16.17
CA ASP A 600 -9.65 -7.68 -16.54
C ASP A 600 -10.63 -7.88 -15.35
N THR A 601 -11.06 -6.77 -14.75
CA THR A 601 -11.98 -6.79 -13.60
C THR A 601 -13.33 -6.15 -13.94
N TYR A 602 -14.40 -6.81 -13.50
CA TYR A 602 -15.76 -6.33 -13.61
C TYR A 602 -16.28 -5.99 -12.21
N PHE A 603 -16.48 -4.70 -11.95
CA PHE A 603 -17.09 -4.22 -10.72
C PHE A 603 -18.61 -4.14 -10.78
N ALA A 604 -19.27 -4.51 -9.69
CA ALA A 604 -20.71 -4.33 -9.52
C ALA A 604 -21.59 -5.15 -10.50
N LYS A 605 -21.09 -6.32 -10.94
CA LYS A 605 -21.85 -7.27 -11.80
C LYS A 605 -23.08 -7.84 -11.08
N HIS A 606 -22.86 -8.35 -9.87
CA HIS A 606 -23.88 -9.04 -9.08
C HIS A 606 -24.60 -8.10 -8.11
N HIS A 607 -23.88 -7.13 -7.56
CA HIS A 607 -24.43 -6.16 -6.61
C HIS A 607 -23.83 -4.76 -6.87
N PRO A 608 -24.66 -3.75 -7.18
CA PRO A 608 -24.19 -2.44 -7.62
C PRO A 608 -23.91 -1.44 -6.49
N LYS A 609 -24.04 -1.85 -5.23
CA LYS A 609 -23.86 -0.96 -4.08
C LYS A 609 -22.58 -1.30 -3.31
N ASN A 610 -22.23 -0.43 -2.37
CA ASN A 610 -21.19 -0.69 -1.38
C ASN A 610 -19.76 -0.80 -1.93
N ALA A 611 -19.43 -0.05 -2.97
CA ALA A 611 -18.06 0.19 -3.40
C ALA A 611 -17.87 1.70 -3.55
N ARG A 612 -16.93 2.27 -2.78
CA ARG A 612 -16.66 3.70 -2.80
C ARG A 612 -15.57 4.02 -3.82
N ASP A 613 -14.30 3.85 -3.45
CA ASP A 613 -13.15 3.95 -4.35
C ASP A 613 -12.78 2.54 -4.86
N ILE A 614 -12.35 2.44 -6.11
CA ILE A 614 -11.95 1.16 -6.70
C ILE A 614 -10.45 0.92 -6.48
N TYR A 615 -9.57 1.65 -7.16
CA TYR A 615 -8.13 1.43 -7.08
C TYR A 615 -7.36 2.68 -6.68
N ASP A 616 -6.91 2.70 -5.42
CA ASP A 616 -6.10 3.75 -4.82
C ASP A 616 -4.63 3.34 -4.78
N PHE A 617 -3.78 4.15 -5.41
CA PHE A 617 -2.34 3.95 -5.52
C PHE A 617 -1.61 5.11 -4.85
N MET A 618 -1.39 5.00 -3.54
CA MET A 618 -0.74 6.03 -2.74
C MET A 618 0.76 5.79 -2.71
N ALA A 619 1.56 6.74 -3.21
CA ALA A 619 3.02 6.67 -3.21
C ALA A 619 3.58 5.39 -3.86
N CYS A 620 2.87 4.86 -4.86
CA CYS A 620 3.18 3.62 -5.57
C CYS A 620 3.97 3.89 -6.85
N ASN A 621 4.79 2.95 -7.28
CA ASN A 621 5.54 3.05 -8.54
C ASN A 621 5.32 1.83 -9.43
N ASP A 622 5.48 2.05 -10.74
CA ASP A 622 5.37 0.99 -11.76
C ASP A 622 4.01 0.29 -11.70
N VAL A 623 2.95 1.08 -11.91
CA VAL A 623 1.55 0.64 -11.86
C VAL A 623 1.00 0.46 -13.26
N THR A 624 0.44 -0.71 -13.53
CA THR A 624 -0.31 -1.03 -14.75
C THR A 624 -1.76 -1.35 -14.42
N ALA A 625 -2.70 -0.64 -15.03
CA ALA A 625 -4.14 -0.86 -14.88
C ALA A 625 -4.80 -1.01 -16.26
N THR A 626 -5.36 -2.19 -16.56
CA THR A 626 -5.88 -2.48 -17.90
C THR A 626 -7.25 -3.17 -17.89
N ASN A 627 -8.11 -2.87 -18.87
CA ASN A 627 -9.39 -3.56 -19.07
C ASN A 627 -10.28 -3.59 -17.82
N ILE A 628 -10.57 -2.40 -17.29
CA ILE A 628 -11.36 -2.25 -16.06
C ILE A 628 -12.76 -1.75 -16.40
N TYR A 629 -13.77 -2.55 -16.06
CA TYR A 629 -15.18 -2.16 -16.22
C TYR A 629 -15.83 -1.96 -14.85
N SER A 630 -16.20 -0.72 -14.53
CA SER A 630 -16.99 -0.41 -13.34
C SER A 630 -18.41 -0.04 -13.70
N ARG A 631 -19.37 -0.93 -13.38
CA ARG A 631 -20.78 -0.65 -13.67
C ARG A 631 -21.27 0.59 -12.92
N VAL A 632 -20.86 0.76 -11.67
CA VAL A 632 -21.08 1.96 -10.84
C VAL A 632 -20.18 1.93 -9.58
N SER A 633 -19.65 3.08 -9.16
CA SER A 633 -18.98 3.30 -7.86
C SER A 633 -19.41 4.65 -7.24
N SER A 634 -19.10 4.86 -5.95
CA SER A 634 -19.40 6.15 -5.29
C SER A 634 -18.34 7.22 -5.57
N ASP A 635 -17.09 6.80 -5.67
CA ASP A 635 -15.92 7.66 -5.68
C ASP A 635 -14.95 7.14 -6.77
N ASP A 636 -13.66 7.41 -6.65
CA ASP A 636 -12.73 7.30 -7.77
C ASP A 636 -12.51 5.87 -8.28
N ILE A 637 -12.33 5.70 -9.59
CA ILE A 637 -12.02 4.37 -10.18
C ILE A 637 -10.51 4.12 -10.20
N ILE A 638 -9.74 5.03 -10.79
CA ILE A 638 -8.27 4.98 -10.79
C ILE A 638 -7.73 6.23 -10.11
N LYS A 639 -7.06 6.05 -8.97
CA LYS A 639 -6.61 7.16 -8.12
C LYS A 639 -5.12 7.07 -7.72
N PRO A 640 -4.21 7.63 -8.53
CA PRO A 640 -2.84 7.93 -8.09
C PRO A 640 -2.82 9.05 -7.05
N GLY A 641 -2.04 8.90 -5.99
CA GLY A 641 -1.90 9.91 -4.94
C GLY A 641 -0.62 9.73 -4.14
N SER A 642 -0.40 10.60 -3.16
CA SER A 642 0.69 10.48 -2.19
C SER A 642 0.26 11.07 -0.85
N ASP A 643 0.48 10.34 0.24
CA ASP A 643 0.05 10.73 1.59
C ASP A 643 1.14 10.45 2.64
N CYS A 644 0.83 10.70 3.92
CA CYS A 644 1.74 10.46 5.03
C CYS A 644 1.46 9.14 5.79
N SER A 645 0.62 8.24 5.27
CA SER A 645 0.15 7.05 6.00
C SER A 645 1.26 6.06 6.38
N LEU A 646 2.41 6.12 5.69
CA LEU A 646 3.62 5.36 6.04
C LEU A 646 4.43 5.99 7.19
N GLY A 647 4.01 7.15 7.70
CA GLY A 647 4.80 8.00 8.58
C GLY A 647 5.91 8.79 7.88
N PHE A 648 5.95 8.69 6.55
CA PHE A 648 6.80 9.45 5.66
C PHE A 648 6.16 9.53 4.28
N THR A 649 6.69 10.40 3.44
CA THR A 649 6.25 10.62 2.05
C THR A 649 7.31 10.10 1.08
N ARG A 650 6.89 9.64 -0.10
CA ARG A 650 7.78 9.31 -1.22
C ARG A 650 7.11 9.66 -2.55
N PRO A 651 7.88 9.96 -3.61
CA PRO A 651 7.32 10.18 -4.93
C PRO A 651 6.62 8.94 -5.49
N ALA A 652 5.69 9.19 -6.40
CA ALA A 652 4.95 8.19 -7.17
C ALA A 652 5.19 8.38 -8.67
N HIS A 653 5.51 7.32 -9.40
CA HIS A 653 5.82 7.42 -10.82
C HIS A 653 5.53 6.16 -11.65
N ASN A 654 5.53 6.32 -12.97
CA ASN A 654 5.36 5.26 -13.97
C ASN A 654 3.99 4.57 -13.90
N TYR A 655 2.96 5.29 -14.32
CA TYR A 655 1.60 4.74 -14.43
C TYR A 655 1.25 4.47 -15.90
N MET A 656 0.83 3.25 -16.19
CA MET A 656 0.33 2.79 -17.49
C MET A 656 -1.13 2.37 -17.33
N VAL A 657 -2.06 3.23 -17.74
CA VAL A 657 -3.51 3.04 -17.54
C VAL A 657 -4.19 2.95 -18.90
N ARG A 658 -4.96 1.89 -19.14
CA ARG A 658 -5.57 1.65 -20.45
C ARG A 658 -6.93 0.97 -20.38
N ASN A 659 -7.85 1.35 -21.27
CA ASN A 659 -9.17 0.71 -21.42
C ASN A 659 -9.98 0.72 -20.12
N ILE A 660 -10.22 1.91 -19.59
CA ILE A 660 -10.99 2.11 -18.36
C ILE A 660 -12.38 2.61 -18.73
N VAL A 661 -13.40 1.83 -18.37
CA VAL A 661 -14.81 2.13 -18.64
C VAL A 661 -15.56 2.17 -17.31
N GLY A 662 -16.26 3.26 -17.00
CA GLY A 662 -17.05 3.24 -15.78
C GLY A 662 -18.00 4.41 -15.52
N ASP A 663 -18.96 4.13 -14.63
CA ASP A 663 -19.89 5.09 -14.03
C ASP A 663 -19.47 5.31 -12.57
N THR A 664 -19.39 6.55 -12.11
CA THR A 664 -18.95 6.88 -10.75
C THR A 664 -19.59 8.16 -10.26
N ASN A 665 -19.87 8.28 -8.97
CA ASN A 665 -20.30 9.56 -8.44
C ASN A 665 -19.17 10.59 -8.29
N CYS A 666 -17.89 10.20 -8.26
CA CYS A 666 -16.77 11.16 -8.29
C CYS A 666 -16.05 11.16 -9.63
N ASN A 667 -14.89 10.50 -9.75
CA ASN A 667 -14.05 10.57 -10.93
C ASN A 667 -13.69 9.21 -11.52
N LEU A 668 -13.61 9.13 -12.86
CA LEU A 668 -13.08 7.93 -13.50
C LEU A 668 -11.56 7.86 -13.31
N PHE A 669 -10.88 9.01 -13.46
CA PHE A 669 -9.46 9.14 -13.17
C PHE A 669 -9.21 10.39 -12.32
N GLN A 670 -8.50 10.24 -11.20
CA GLN A 670 -8.14 11.33 -10.30
C GLN A 670 -6.68 11.22 -9.86
N ILE A 671 -5.87 12.26 -10.07
CA ILE A 671 -4.62 12.42 -9.32
C ILE A 671 -4.92 13.26 -8.06
N GLY A 672 -4.67 12.71 -6.87
CA GLY A 672 -4.96 13.35 -5.58
C GLY A 672 -6.28 12.88 -4.95
N SER A 673 -6.88 13.56 -3.98
CA SER A 673 -6.54 14.90 -3.47
C SER A 673 -5.27 14.92 -2.60
N GLU A 674 -4.90 13.78 -2.04
CA GLU A 674 -3.67 13.50 -1.29
C GLU A 674 -2.47 13.60 -2.22
N THR A 675 -1.66 14.63 -2.02
CA THR A 675 -0.56 15.02 -2.91
C THR A 675 0.63 15.52 -2.10
N ALA A 676 0.99 14.72 -1.09
CA ALA A 676 2.01 15.05 -0.10
C ALA A 676 3.44 14.99 -0.68
N ASP A 677 3.65 14.24 -1.76
CA ASP A 677 4.90 14.14 -2.52
C ASP A 677 4.65 14.07 -4.03
N ASP A 678 5.71 14.23 -4.83
CA ASP A 678 5.62 14.38 -6.27
C ASP A 678 5.00 13.15 -6.97
N ILE A 679 4.21 13.41 -8.02
CA ILE A 679 3.50 12.37 -8.80
C ILE A 679 3.76 12.61 -10.28
N GLN A 680 4.37 11.66 -10.97
CA GLN A 680 4.82 11.90 -12.35
C GLN A 680 4.72 10.70 -13.30
N ASP A 681 4.83 10.99 -14.59
CA ASP A 681 4.95 10.00 -15.66
C ASP A 681 3.73 9.07 -15.75
N LEU A 682 2.57 9.66 -16.04
CA LEU A 682 1.28 8.98 -16.13
C LEU A 682 0.79 8.99 -17.58
N TYR A 683 0.54 7.79 -18.11
CA TYR A 683 0.07 7.58 -19.46
C TYR A 683 -1.27 6.85 -19.40
N ILE A 684 -2.31 7.56 -19.77
CA ILE A 684 -3.69 7.10 -19.76
C ILE A 684 -4.15 7.05 -21.21
N ASP A 685 -4.57 5.90 -21.72
CA ASP A 685 -5.11 5.79 -23.07
C ASP A 685 -6.46 5.07 -23.05
N ASN A 686 -7.39 5.48 -23.92
CA ASN A 686 -8.69 4.83 -24.14
C ASN A 686 -9.55 4.77 -22.85
N ILE A 687 -10.17 5.90 -22.48
CA ILE A 687 -11.16 5.95 -21.39
C ILE A 687 -12.58 6.14 -21.92
N TYR A 688 -13.56 5.56 -21.22
CA TYR A 688 -14.98 5.77 -21.47
C TYR A 688 -15.69 6.10 -20.15
N VAL A 689 -16.00 7.37 -19.91
CA VAL A 689 -16.79 7.81 -18.76
C VAL A 689 -18.27 7.65 -19.10
N LEU A 690 -18.93 6.72 -18.40
CA LEU A 690 -20.36 6.45 -18.53
C LEU A 690 -21.22 7.52 -17.83
N GLY A 691 -20.69 8.08 -16.74
CA GLY A 691 -21.29 9.14 -15.94
C GLY A 691 -20.38 9.50 -14.76
N ALA A 692 -20.30 10.78 -14.42
CA ALA A 692 -19.47 11.31 -13.33
C ALA A 692 -20.09 12.55 -12.68
N ASN A 693 -20.43 12.49 -11.39
CA ASN A 693 -21.05 13.66 -10.70
C ASN A 693 -20.02 14.67 -10.17
N LYS A 694 -18.72 14.33 -10.11
CA LYS A 694 -17.62 15.27 -9.83
C LYS A 694 -16.89 15.64 -11.12
N ALA A 695 -15.99 14.79 -11.61
CA ALA A 695 -15.28 15.05 -12.88
C ALA A 695 -14.96 13.77 -13.66
N GLY A 696 -14.72 13.87 -14.97
CA GLY A 696 -14.33 12.72 -15.79
C GLY A 696 -12.86 12.37 -15.57
N PHE A 697 -12.01 13.37 -15.78
CA PHE A 697 -10.56 13.30 -15.61
C PHE A 697 -10.09 14.48 -14.75
N SER A 698 -9.44 14.18 -13.64
CA SER A 698 -9.14 15.16 -12.60
C SER A 698 -7.69 15.10 -12.10
N ILE A 699 -7.14 16.27 -11.81
CA ILE A 699 -5.83 16.46 -11.20
C ILE A 699 -6.00 17.51 -10.11
N SER A 700 -5.70 17.18 -8.86
CA SER A 700 -5.82 18.13 -7.75
C SER A 700 -4.59 18.05 -6.85
N THR A 701 -3.67 19.01 -6.99
CA THR A 701 -2.54 19.15 -6.05
C THR A 701 -2.93 20.10 -4.93
N ASN A 702 -2.97 19.56 -3.72
CA ASN A 702 -3.44 20.26 -2.54
C ASN A 702 -2.34 20.36 -1.48
N ASP A 703 -1.43 19.40 -1.40
CA ASP A 703 -0.46 19.31 -0.30
C ASP A 703 0.97 19.74 -0.68
N GLY A 704 1.14 20.24 -1.89
CA GLY A 704 2.39 20.87 -2.32
C GLY A 704 3.22 20.07 -3.32
N ALA A 705 2.77 18.88 -3.74
CA ALA A 705 3.45 18.07 -4.75
C ALA A 705 3.61 18.77 -6.10
N HIS A 706 4.67 18.39 -6.81
CA HIS A 706 4.80 18.59 -8.25
C HIS A 706 4.14 17.42 -8.99
N ILE A 707 3.05 17.69 -9.68
CA ILE A 707 2.41 16.76 -10.61
C ILE A 707 2.92 17.07 -12.01
N LYS A 708 3.55 16.11 -12.70
CA LYS A 708 4.05 16.37 -14.05
C LYS A 708 4.01 15.18 -15.00
N ASN A 709 4.03 15.48 -16.30
CA ASN A 709 4.08 14.48 -17.37
C ASN A 709 2.84 13.57 -17.33
N VAL A 710 1.67 14.17 -17.54
CA VAL A 710 0.39 13.45 -17.58
C VAL A 710 -0.18 13.51 -18.98
N TYR A 711 -0.45 12.34 -19.56
CA TYR A 711 -0.90 12.24 -20.94
C TYR A 711 -2.20 11.44 -21.02
N LEU A 712 -3.19 11.99 -21.74
CA LEU A 712 -4.39 11.26 -22.16
C LEU A 712 -4.33 11.04 -23.68
N ASN A 713 -4.39 9.78 -24.11
CA ASN A 713 -4.30 9.34 -25.50
C ASN A 713 -2.97 9.72 -26.16
N SER A 714 -1.89 9.37 -25.48
CA SER A 714 -0.51 9.40 -26.02
C SER A 714 -0.19 8.21 -26.92
N GLY A 715 -0.85 7.07 -26.69
CA GLY A 715 -0.55 5.79 -27.33
C GLY A 715 0.64 5.05 -26.71
N LYS A 716 1.16 5.53 -25.58
CA LYS A 716 2.30 4.91 -24.90
C LYS A 716 1.94 3.56 -24.27
N THR A 717 0.69 3.38 -23.85
CA THR A 717 0.23 2.11 -23.29
C THR A 717 -0.13 1.08 -24.37
N GLY A 718 -0.20 1.49 -25.64
CA GLY A 718 -0.59 0.66 -26.77
C GLY A 718 -1.34 1.45 -27.86
N PRO A 719 -1.68 0.81 -29.01
CA PRO A 719 -2.30 1.49 -30.15
C PRO A 719 -3.66 2.12 -29.83
N ILE A 720 -3.87 3.42 -30.09
CA ILE A 720 -5.17 4.05 -29.84
C ILE A 720 -6.19 3.55 -30.88
N HIS A 721 -7.17 2.75 -30.46
CA HIS A 721 -8.21 2.20 -31.34
C HIS A 721 -9.47 3.07 -31.43
N SER A 722 -9.69 3.94 -30.44
CA SER A 722 -10.84 4.84 -30.33
C SER A 722 -10.43 6.15 -29.68
N ARG A 723 -11.18 7.23 -29.98
CA ARG A 723 -11.15 8.44 -29.16
C ARG A 723 -11.71 8.13 -27.78
N SER A 724 -11.22 8.83 -26.76
CA SER A 724 -11.80 8.71 -25.41
C SER A 724 -13.18 9.36 -25.40
N VAL A 725 -14.10 8.84 -24.59
CA VAL A 725 -15.48 9.32 -24.53
C VAL A 725 -15.82 9.74 -23.10
N MET A 726 -16.48 10.89 -22.94
CA MET A 726 -17.07 11.30 -21.68
C MET A 726 -18.53 11.67 -21.87
N ARG A 727 -19.42 10.96 -21.17
CA ARG A 727 -20.86 11.26 -21.13
C ARG A 727 -21.29 11.54 -19.71
N ARG A 728 -22.35 12.35 -19.53
CA ARG A 728 -23.02 12.55 -18.22
C ARG A 728 -22.03 12.92 -17.11
N THR A 729 -21.06 13.74 -17.50
CA THR A 729 -19.94 14.14 -16.66
C THR A 729 -20.10 15.60 -16.29
N ARG A 730 -20.17 15.91 -14.99
CA ARG A 730 -20.37 17.28 -14.49
C ARG A 730 -19.26 18.21 -14.95
N ALA A 731 -18.01 17.90 -14.62
CA ALA A 731 -16.82 18.60 -15.10
C ALA A 731 -15.96 17.63 -15.92
N PRO A 732 -15.93 17.72 -17.26
CA PRO A 732 -15.14 16.79 -18.07
C PRO A 732 -13.67 16.74 -17.65
N PHE A 733 -13.07 17.92 -17.44
CA PHE A 733 -11.72 18.10 -16.91
C PHE A 733 -11.76 19.00 -15.68
N PHE A 734 -11.04 18.59 -14.63
CA PHE A 734 -10.84 19.39 -13.43
C PHE A 734 -9.37 19.35 -13.02
N ILE A 735 -8.60 20.40 -13.35
CA ILE A 735 -7.20 20.52 -12.97
C ILE A 735 -7.09 21.69 -12.00
N SER A 736 -6.66 21.43 -10.77
CA SER A 736 -6.65 22.45 -9.72
C SER A 736 -5.42 22.40 -8.82
N ILE A 737 -5.00 23.58 -8.36
CA ILE A 737 -4.06 23.75 -7.26
C ILE A 737 -4.82 24.33 -6.05
N SER A 738 -4.49 23.90 -4.84
CA SER A 738 -4.97 24.53 -3.60
C SER A 738 -3.85 24.71 -2.56
N ASN A 739 -4.13 25.47 -1.51
CA ASN A 739 -3.23 25.69 -0.36
C ASN A 739 -3.66 24.84 0.84
N ARG A 740 -3.76 23.51 0.69
CA ARG A 740 -4.09 22.60 1.81
C ARG A 740 -2.84 22.26 2.64
N GLY A 741 -1.73 21.92 1.98
CA GLY A 741 -0.42 21.71 2.61
C GLY A 741 -0.41 20.68 3.74
N ARG A 742 -1.21 19.62 3.65
CA ARG A 742 -1.36 18.61 4.70
C ARG A 742 -0.21 17.59 4.62
N VAL A 743 0.99 18.04 4.99
CA VAL A 743 2.23 17.24 5.05
C VAL A 743 2.84 17.27 6.45
N LEU A 744 3.77 16.36 6.72
CA LEU A 744 4.61 16.39 7.92
C LEU A 744 5.37 17.73 8.01
N GLY A 745 5.43 18.32 9.20
CA GLY A 745 6.12 19.61 9.41
C GLY A 745 5.36 20.84 8.94
N ALA A 746 4.15 20.71 8.39
CA ALA A 746 3.35 21.85 7.95
C ALA A 746 2.76 22.65 9.12
N ASN A 747 2.69 23.96 8.96
CA ASN A 747 2.11 24.92 9.88
C ASN A 747 1.07 25.79 9.16
N VAL A 748 0.06 26.25 9.90
CA VAL A 748 -1.02 27.09 9.39
C VAL A 748 -1.28 28.27 10.31
N GLU A 749 -1.72 29.38 9.74
CA GLU A 749 -2.14 30.58 10.48
C GLU A 749 -3.48 31.11 9.95
N PRO A 750 -4.36 31.64 10.81
CA PRO A 750 -5.64 32.21 10.39
C PRO A 750 -5.46 33.62 9.82
N PHE A 751 -6.05 33.88 8.66
CA PHE A 751 -6.09 35.20 8.02
C PHE A 751 -7.53 35.63 7.75
N THR A 752 -7.76 36.95 7.78
CA THR A 752 -8.99 37.58 7.30
C THR A 752 -8.65 38.47 6.13
N PHE A 753 -9.35 38.31 5.00
CA PHE A 753 -9.09 39.07 3.78
C PHE A 753 -10.34 39.25 2.94
N LYS A 754 -10.29 40.21 2.01
CA LYS A 754 -11.34 40.44 1.02
C LYS A 754 -11.04 39.71 -0.29
N GLU A 755 -12.01 38.98 -0.80
CA GLU A 755 -11.98 38.37 -2.13
C GLU A 755 -13.34 38.58 -2.79
N ASN A 756 -13.34 39.16 -3.99
CA ASN A 756 -14.57 39.42 -4.77
C ASN A 756 -15.65 40.17 -3.95
N GLY A 757 -15.23 41.12 -3.12
CA GLY A 757 -16.12 41.90 -2.22
C GLY A 757 -16.56 41.17 -0.95
N ALA A 758 -16.38 39.85 -0.87
CA ALA A 758 -16.70 39.05 0.32
C ALA A 758 -15.54 39.00 1.32
N THR A 759 -15.84 39.00 2.61
CA THR A 759 -14.85 38.72 3.66
C THR A 759 -14.66 37.22 3.80
N ARG A 760 -13.42 36.75 3.71
CA ARG A 760 -13.01 35.37 3.99
C ARG A 760 -12.22 35.31 5.29
N LYS A 761 -12.43 34.22 6.04
CA LYS A 761 -11.62 33.82 7.19
C LYS A 761 -11.12 32.41 6.93
N GLU A 762 -9.81 32.22 6.88
CA GLU A 762 -9.23 30.98 6.40
C GLU A 762 -7.82 30.77 6.93
N LEU A 763 -7.47 29.51 7.15
CA LEU A 763 -6.11 29.07 7.42
C LEU A 763 -5.30 29.10 6.12
N LEU A 764 -4.14 29.73 6.18
CA LEU A 764 -3.13 29.64 5.12
C LEU A 764 -1.95 28.83 5.64
N VAL A 765 -1.44 27.95 4.79
CA VAL A 765 -0.21 27.18 5.06
C VAL A 765 0.97 28.12 4.88
N THR A 766 1.77 28.29 5.93
CA THR A 766 2.79 29.35 5.99
C THR A 766 4.20 28.85 5.68
N ASN A 767 4.44 27.54 5.74
CA ASN A 767 5.79 26.97 5.70
C ASN A 767 5.94 25.74 4.79
N SER A 768 4.97 25.49 3.91
CA SER A 768 5.05 24.47 2.85
C SER A 768 4.68 25.10 1.52
N ASN A 769 5.32 24.67 0.45
CA ASN A 769 5.09 25.24 -0.88
C ASN A 769 3.70 24.88 -1.41
N ILE A 770 3.10 25.79 -2.18
CA ILE A 770 1.94 25.49 -3.03
C ILE A 770 2.36 24.45 -4.08
N GLY A 771 1.43 23.58 -4.46
CA GLY A 771 1.65 22.55 -5.46
C GLY A 771 2.00 23.11 -6.84
N GLN A 772 2.57 22.26 -7.68
CA GLN A 772 2.89 22.57 -9.08
C GLN A 772 2.22 21.53 -9.98
N VAL A 773 1.71 21.98 -11.13
CA VAL A 773 1.18 21.08 -12.15
C VAL A 773 1.82 21.48 -13.47
N GLU A 774 2.46 20.52 -14.15
CA GLU A 774 3.24 20.80 -15.35
C GLU A 774 3.05 19.73 -16.42
N ASN A 775 3.04 20.14 -17.69
CA ASN A 775 3.11 19.22 -18.85
C ASN A 775 1.96 18.20 -18.86
N ILE A 776 0.75 18.74 -19.04
CA ILE A 776 -0.49 17.98 -19.16
C ILE A 776 -0.94 18.02 -20.61
N ILE A 777 -0.97 16.87 -21.28
CA ILE A 777 -1.31 16.79 -22.71
C ILE A 777 -2.48 15.83 -22.91
N ILE A 778 -3.60 16.37 -23.39
CA ILE A 778 -4.85 15.63 -23.58
C ILE A 778 -5.23 15.66 -25.06
N LYS A 779 -5.47 14.48 -25.64
CA LYS A 779 -5.74 14.33 -27.09
C LYS A 779 -6.99 13.50 -27.36
N GLY A 780 -7.74 13.88 -28.38
CA GLY A 780 -8.77 13.02 -28.99
C GLY A 780 -9.85 12.56 -28.02
N VAL A 781 -10.67 13.49 -27.54
CA VAL A 781 -11.75 13.20 -26.58
C VAL A 781 -13.08 13.75 -27.08
N ASP A 782 -14.10 12.89 -27.09
CA ASP A 782 -15.49 13.23 -27.42
C ASP A 782 -16.29 13.36 -26.12
N ILE A 783 -16.89 14.53 -25.92
CA ILE A 783 -17.56 14.92 -24.69
C ILE A 783 -18.95 15.42 -25.02
N GLU A 784 -19.95 14.78 -24.44
CA GLU A 784 -21.35 15.18 -24.59
C GLU A 784 -22.13 14.96 -23.29
N GLU A 785 -23.38 15.41 -23.25
CA GLU A 785 -24.25 15.26 -22.08
C GLU A 785 -23.59 15.82 -20.81
N VAL A 786 -23.01 17.02 -20.87
CA VAL A 786 -22.24 17.61 -19.75
C VAL A 786 -23.17 18.08 -18.63
N TYR A 787 -23.41 17.19 -17.67
CA TYR A 787 -24.12 17.37 -16.40
C TYR A 787 -23.76 16.21 -15.47
N GLY A 788 -23.97 16.33 -14.16
CA GLY A 788 -23.83 15.22 -13.23
C GLY A 788 -24.92 14.16 -13.42
N GLY A 789 -24.62 13.10 -14.18
CA GLY A 789 -25.59 12.07 -14.55
C GLY A 789 -25.17 10.64 -14.21
N SER A 790 -24.29 10.46 -13.22
CA SER A 790 -23.93 9.12 -12.72
C SER A 790 -25.15 8.40 -12.13
N SER A 791 -25.19 7.09 -12.30
CA SER A 791 -26.26 6.24 -11.77
C SER A 791 -26.11 5.87 -10.29
N PHE A 792 -25.06 6.34 -9.59
CA PHE A 792 -24.80 5.99 -8.20
C PHE A 792 -25.98 6.21 -7.23
N ARG A 793 -26.75 7.31 -7.41
CA ARG A 793 -27.87 7.68 -6.53
C ARG A 793 -29.26 7.45 -7.13
N GLY A 794 -29.38 6.79 -8.28
CA GLY A 794 -30.66 6.72 -8.97
C GLY A 794 -30.66 5.77 -10.17
N ASP A 795 -31.60 6.03 -11.07
CA ASP A 795 -31.75 5.23 -12.27
C ASP A 795 -30.55 5.35 -13.20
N ARG A 796 -30.26 4.27 -13.91
CA ARG A 796 -29.15 4.23 -14.85
C ARG A 796 -29.38 5.24 -15.97
N TRP A 797 -28.59 6.31 -15.92
CA TRP A 797 -28.47 7.39 -16.90
C TRP A 797 -29.75 8.17 -17.17
N LYS A 798 -30.36 8.65 -16.09
CA LYS A 798 -31.44 9.63 -16.16
C LYS A 798 -31.08 10.79 -17.11
N ALA A 799 -31.97 11.08 -18.04
CA ALA A 799 -31.83 12.19 -18.98
C ALA A 799 -31.78 13.54 -18.22
N TYR A 800 -31.11 14.51 -18.83
CA TYR A 800 -31.08 15.88 -18.32
C TYR A 800 -32.49 16.47 -18.28
N ASP A 801 -32.92 16.94 -17.12
CA ASP A 801 -34.23 17.57 -16.90
C ASP A 801 -34.11 19.00 -16.35
N GLY A 802 -32.88 19.52 -16.26
CA GLY A 802 -32.58 20.84 -15.69
C GLY A 802 -32.21 20.82 -14.21
N SER A 803 -32.50 19.74 -13.47
CA SER A 803 -32.18 19.64 -12.04
C SER A 803 -30.73 19.29 -11.74
N GLN A 804 -30.02 18.70 -12.72
CA GLN A 804 -28.66 18.24 -12.54
C GLN A 804 -27.65 19.40 -12.57
N ASN A 805 -26.65 19.32 -11.70
CA ASN A 805 -25.52 20.24 -11.69
C ASN A 805 -24.73 20.14 -13.00
N LYS A 806 -24.32 21.29 -13.51
CA LYS A 806 -23.40 21.41 -14.65
C LYS A 806 -22.11 22.07 -14.19
N ALA A 807 -21.02 21.80 -14.89
CA ALA A 807 -19.79 22.57 -14.80
C ALA A 807 -19.12 22.60 -16.17
N THR A 808 -18.09 23.42 -16.28
CA THR A 808 -17.26 23.54 -17.48
C THR A 808 -15.93 22.81 -17.25
N PRO A 809 -15.17 22.44 -18.30
CA PRO A 809 -13.74 22.16 -18.15
C PRO A 809 -12.98 23.27 -17.39
N ILE A 810 -12.37 22.93 -16.25
CA ILE A 810 -11.73 23.87 -15.33
C ILE A 810 -10.24 23.58 -15.23
N ILE A 811 -9.42 24.62 -15.43
CA ILE A 811 -7.97 24.61 -15.18
C ILE A 811 -7.67 25.79 -14.27
N ALA A 812 -7.46 25.56 -12.98
CA ALA A 812 -7.33 26.61 -11.98
C ALA A 812 -6.06 26.43 -11.14
N GLY A 813 -5.05 27.27 -11.38
CA GLY A 813 -3.98 27.47 -10.40
C GLY A 813 -4.50 28.18 -9.15
N PHE A 814 -3.60 28.51 -8.23
CA PHE A 814 -3.96 29.13 -6.97
C PHE A 814 -3.10 30.36 -6.70
N LYS A 815 -3.72 31.44 -6.21
CA LYS A 815 -3.03 32.65 -5.77
C LYS A 815 -3.35 32.94 -4.31
N LEU A 816 -2.33 33.16 -3.48
CA LEU A 816 -2.51 33.70 -2.13
C LEU A 816 -3.15 35.10 -2.20
N PRO A 817 -3.92 35.51 -1.17
CA PRO A 817 -4.50 36.85 -1.16
C PRO A 817 -3.40 37.92 -1.25
N ASP A 818 -3.66 38.95 -2.05
CA ASP A 818 -2.77 40.10 -2.16
C ASP A 818 -2.62 40.81 -0.81
N THR A 819 -1.43 41.32 -0.51
CA THR A 819 -1.07 41.80 0.84
C THR A 819 -1.99 42.95 1.30
N GLU A 820 -2.37 43.82 0.38
CA GLU A 820 -3.28 44.94 0.57
C GLU A 820 -4.72 44.53 0.88
N ASN A 821 -5.12 43.29 0.54
CA ASN A 821 -6.46 42.76 0.77
C ASN A 821 -6.57 41.97 2.09
N VAL A 822 -5.45 41.77 2.80
CA VAL A 822 -5.36 41.03 4.07
C VAL A 822 -5.37 42.01 5.24
N ASP A 823 -6.22 41.75 6.24
CA ASP A 823 -6.25 42.55 7.47
C ASP A 823 -4.90 42.43 8.19
N GLY A 824 -4.17 43.55 8.32
CA GLY A 824 -2.82 43.58 8.92
C GLY A 824 -1.69 43.16 7.98
N GLY A 825 -1.99 42.83 6.72
CA GLY A 825 -1.03 42.39 5.71
C GLY A 825 -0.66 40.90 5.80
N LEU A 826 -0.11 40.37 4.72
CA LEU A 826 0.41 39.01 4.66
C LEU A 826 1.79 38.93 5.33
N THR A 827 1.85 38.21 6.46
CA THR A 827 3.01 38.18 7.38
C THR A 827 4.09 37.17 7.02
N PHE A 828 3.92 36.40 5.94
CA PHE A 828 4.86 35.33 5.56
C PHE A 828 5.28 35.38 4.08
N ARG A 829 6.30 34.58 3.77
CA ARG A 829 6.70 34.18 2.42
C ARG A 829 6.83 32.67 2.38
N LEU A 830 6.30 32.04 1.33
CA LEU A 830 6.46 30.60 1.14
C LEU A 830 7.94 30.25 0.90
N PRO A 831 8.39 29.02 1.24
CA PRO A 831 9.80 28.65 1.14
C PRO A 831 10.43 28.84 -0.24
N ASN A 832 9.66 28.66 -1.33
CA ASN A 832 10.09 28.90 -2.70
C ASN A 832 9.92 30.36 -3.18
N GLY A 833 9.39 31.25 -2.34
CA GLY A 833 9.11 32.66 -2.66
C GLY A 833 7.92 32.88 -3.60
N LEU A 834 7.23 31.83 -4.05
CA LEU A 834 6.11 31.93 -4.99
C LEU A 834 4.78 32.04 -4.24
N HIS A 835 3.99 33.08 -4.53
CA HIS A 835 2.64 33.26 -3.97
C HIS A 835 1.52 32.93 -4.95
N THR A 836 1.89 32.47 -6.14
CA THR A 836 0.99 31.92 -7.15
C THR A 836 1.52 30.57 -7.58
N GLY A 837 0.73 29.52 -7.38
CA GLY A 837 0.92 28.23 -8.03
C GLY A 837 0.32 28.31 -9.43
N TYR A 838 1.15 28.66 -10.41
CA TYR A 838 0.75 28.57 -11.81
C TYR A 838 0.71 27.11 -12.25
N ILE A 839 -0.30 26.76 -13.04
CA ILE A 839 -0.30 25.53 -13.82
C ILE A 839 0.48 25.80 -15.12
N GLU A 840 1.45 24.95 -15.46
CA GLU A 840 2.36 25.19 -16.58
C GLU A 840 2.19 24.14 -17.69
N ASN A 841 2.20 24.58 -18.96
CA ASN A 841 2.15 23.73 -20.14
C ASN A 841 0.97 22.73 -20.13
N VAL A 842 -0.25 23.25 -20.32
CA VAL A 842 -1.46 22.42 -20.45
C VAL A 842 -1.99 22.54 -21.85
N GLN A 843 -2.15 21.39 -22.51
CA GLN A 843 -2.51 21.32 -23.92
C GLN A 843 -3.69 20.39 -24.13
N PHE A 844 -4.66 20.86 -24.90
CA PHE A 844 -5.78 20.10 -25.39
C PHE A 844 -5.74 20.10 -26.92
N HIS A 845 -5.75 18.90 -27.50
CA HIS A 845 -5.79 18.73 -28.95
C HIS A 845 -6.97 17.88 -29.36
N ASP A 846 -7.68 18.30 -30.39
CA ASP A 846 -8.72 17.49 -31.02
C ASP A 846 -9.81 17.08 -30.02
N ILE A 847 -10.36 18.07 -29.30
CA ILE A 847 -11.44 17.89 -28.32
C ILE A 847 -12.77 18.33 -28.92
N ASP A 848 -13.76 17.43 -28.89
CA ASP A 848 -15.13 17.72 -29.28
C ASP A 848 -16.00 17.82 -28.02
N LEU A 849 -16.45 19.02 -27.69
CA LEU A 849 -17.22 19.34 -26.49
C LEU A 849 -18.63 19.84 -26.85
N LEU A 850 -19.66 19.12 -26.41
CA LEU A 850 -21.06 19.52 -26.51
C LEU A 850 -21.69 19.60 -25.11
N VAL A 851 -21.85 20.81 -24.59
CA VAL A 851 -22.48 21.07 -23.29
C VAL A 851 -23.99 21.29 -23.41
N LYS A 852 -24.73 21.27 -22.29
CA LYS A 852 -26.16 21.59 -22.31
C LYS A 852 -26.47 23.05 -22.65
N GLY A 853 -25.61 23.99 -22.23
CA GLY A 853 -25.85 25.43 -22.40
C GLY A 853 -26.93 25.97 -21.46
N GLY A 854 -27.57 27.08 -21.85
CA GLY A 854 -28.73 27.65 -21.16
C GLY A 854 -28.42 28.50 -19.93
N ASN A 855 -27.17 28.90 -19.71
CA ASN A 855 -26.82 29.81 -18.60
C ASN A 855 -27.12 31.27 -19.01
N PRO A 856 -27.54 32.11 -18.05
CA PRO A 856 -27.87 33.51 -18.30
C PRO A 856 -26.61 34.35 -18.59
N VAL A 857 -26.79 35.55 -19.16
CA VAL A 857 -25.68 36.41 -19.64
C VAL A 857 -24.86 36.99 -18.48
N GLU A 858 -25.47 37.14 -17.31
CA GLU A 858 -24.86 37.64 -16.09
C GLU A 858 -23.76 36.69 -15.58
N ASP A 859 -23.90 35.39 -15.84
CA ASP A 859 -22.89 34.40 -15.45
C ASP A 859 -21.56 34.60 -16.19
N ALA A 860 -21.55 35.34 -17.30
CA ALA A 860 -20.32 35.71 -18.02
C ALA A 860 -19.39 36.61 -17.18
N GLU A 861 -19.95 37.29 -16.17
CA GLU A 861 -19.23 38.16 -15.24
C GLU A 861 -18.92 37.46 -13.90
N ALA A 862 -19.18 36.16 -13.80
CA ALA A 862 -18.89 35.38 -12.60
C ALA A 862 -17.39 35.40 -12.26
N CYS A 863 -17.06 35.60 -10.99
CA CYS A 863 -15.70 35.53 -10.47
C CYS A 863 -15.56 34.34 -9.49
N PRO A 864 -15.19 33.15 -9.98
CA PRO A 864 -14.93 31.98 -9.12
C PRO A 864 -13.93 32.32 -7.99
N PRO A 865 -14.13 31.82 -6.76
CA PRO A 865 -13.19 32.04 -5.66
C PRO A 865 -11.89 31.22 -5.79
N GLU A 866 -10.87 31.54 -5.02
CA GLU A 866 -9.69 30.67 -4.82
C GLU A 866 -9.99 29.47 -3.90
N ILE A 867 -9.29 28.36 -4.14
CA ILE A 867 -9.44 27.10 -3.38
C ILE A 867 -8.36 27.03 -2.29
N GLY A 868 -8.70 27.37 -1.05
CA GLY A 868 -7.79 27.21 0.09
C GLY A 868 -8.11 25.98 0.95
N VAL A 869 -7.70 26.00 2.23
CA VAL A 869 -7.74 24.85 3.14
C VAL A 869 -9.16 24.26 3.25
N GLY A 870 -9.26 22.94 3.09
CA GLY A 870 -10.53 22.21 3.22
C GLY A 870 -11.47 22.35 2.01
N ARG A 871 -11.01 22.97 0.93
CA ARG A 871 -11.72 23.07 -0.35
C ARG A 871 -10.88 22.41 -1.44
N TYR A 872 -11.52 21.69 -2.36
CA TYR A 872 -10.85 21.01 -3.50
C TYR A 872 -11.84 20.38 -4.49
N ASN A 873 -13.14 20.67 -4.36
CA ASN A 873 -14.18 20.11 -5.21
C ASN A 873 -14.61 21.09 -6.28
N VAL A 874 -15.13 20.57 -7.39
CA VAL A 874 -15.70 21.37 -8.50
C VAL A 874 -16.71 22.41 -8.01
N GLY A 875 -17.54 22.06 -7.02
CA GLY A 875 -18.55 22.96 -6.46
C GLY A 875 -18.00 24.13 -5.62
N ASP A 876 -16.72 24.08 -5.23
CA ASP A 876 -16.09 25.16 -4.48
C ASP A 876 -15.84 26.39 -5.36
N LEU A 877 -15.64 26.18 -6.66
CA LEU A 877 -15.42 27.22 -7.67
C LEU A 877 -16.70 27.89 -8.20
N LYS A 878 -17.87 27.49 -7.67
CA LYS A 878 -19.18 28.07 -8.02
C LYS A 878 -19.44 28.04 -9.53
N ILE A 879 -19.96 29.13 -10.09
CA ILE A 879 -20.29 29.26 -11.52
C ILE A 879 -19.06 29.78 -12.26
N GLN A 880 -18.71 29.14 -13.38
CA GLN A 880 -17.63 29.58 -14.26
C GLN A 880 -18.17 30.51 -15.36
N PRO A 881 -17.40 31.54 -15.76
CA PRO A 881 -17.80 32.51 -16.80
C PRO A 881 -17.71 31.97 -18.23
N ALA A 882 -17.30 30.71 -18.41
CA ALA A 882 -17.26 30.01 -19.68
C ALA A 882 -18.25 28.84 -19.70
N PHE A 883 -18.83 28.54 -20.87
CA PHE A 883 -19.54 27.29 -21.10
C PHE A 883 -18.65 26.17 -21.68
N GLY A 884 -17.45 26.52 -22.20
CA GLY A 884 -16.44 25.57 -22.67
C GLY A 884 -15.23 25.48 -21.72
N PHE A 885 -14.14 26.21 -21.95
CA PHE A 885 -12.96 26.14 -21.08
C PHE A 885 -12.83 27.39 -20.21
N TRP A 886 -12.59 27.20 -18.91
CA TRP A 886 -12.15 28.26 -18.02
C TRP A 886 -10.76 27.93 -17.46
N ALA A 887 -9.79 28.76 -17.79
CA ALA A 887 -8.40 28.65 -17.35
C ALA A 887 -8.01 29.87 -16.50
N ARG A 888 -7.49 29.64 -15.28
CA ARG A 888 -6.99 30.68 -14.38
C ARG A 888 -5.61 30.35 -13.82
N HIS A 889 -4.72 31.34 -13.75
CA HIS A 889 -3.34 31.17 -13.26
C HIS A 889 -2.60 30.07 -14.02
N VAL A 890 -2.52 30.22 -15.35
CA VAL A 890 -1.89 29.23 -16.24
C VAL A 890 -0.78 29.88 -17.05
N LYS A 891 0.35 29.19 -17.22
CA LYS A 891 1.40 29.55 -18.18
C LYS A 891 1.46 28.50 -19.29
N GLY A 892 1.33 28.90 -20.55
CA GLY A 892 1.33 27.97 -21.68
C GLY A 892 0.05 27.12 -21.73
N PHE A 893 -1.09 27.76 -22.04
CA PHE A 893 -2.36 27.08 -22.28
C PHE A 893 -2.62 26.92 -23.78
N ILE A 894 -2.79 25.70 -24.26
CA ILE A 894 -2.99 25.43 -25.70
C ILE A 894 -4.33 24.74 -25.94
N LEU A 895 -5.14 25.32 -26.83
CA LEU A 895 -6.25 24.63 -27.49
C LEU A 895 -5.95 24.53 -28.98
N ASN A 896 -5.93 23.31 -29.52
CA ASN A 896 -5.62 23.08 -30.92
C ASN A 896 -6.64 22.15 -31.59
N ASN A 897 -7.28 22.60 -32.66
CA ASN A 897 -8.30 21.85 -33.40
C ASN A 897 -9.45 21.38 -32.49
N CYS A 898 -9.92 22.23 -31.58
CA CYS A 898 -11.01 21.89 -30.67
C CYS A 898 -12.35 22.45 -31.18
N LYS A 899 -13.43 21.70 -30.96
CA LYS A 899 -14.81 22.09 -31.25
C LYS A 899 -15.58 22.23 -29.94
N ILE A 900 -16.11 23.41 -29.67
CA ILE A 900 -16.85 23.73 -28.42
C ILE A 900 -18.24 24.23 -28.79
N ASN A 901 -19.27 23.52 -28.36
CA ASN A 901 -20.67 23.82 -28.66
C ASN A 901 -21.57 23.62 -27.45
N ALA A 902 -22.80 24.10 -27.58
CA ALA A 902 -23.87 23.85 -26.62
C ALA A 902 -25.16 23.43 -27.34
N GLU A 903 -26.00 22.65 -26.66
CA GLU A 903 -27.33 22.26 -27.14
C GLU A 903 -28.31 23.45 -27.14
N SER A 904 -28.19 24.31 -26.13
CA SER A 904 -28.98 25.55 -25.99
C SER A 904 -28.07 26.77 -26.00
N LYS A 905 -28.62 27.92 -26.44
CA LYS A 905 -27.92 29.20 -26.36
C LYS A 905 -27.43 29.45 -24.92
N ASP A 906 -26.20 29.91 -24.76
CA ASP A 906 -25.56 30.15 -23.47
C ASP A 906 -25.02 31.59 -23.44
N GLY A 907 -25.29 32.32 -22.36
CA GLY A 907 -24.92 33.72 -22.20
C GLY A 907 -23.43 33.96 -21.92
N ARG A 908 -22.67 32.89 -21.70
CA ARG A 908 -21.24 32.92 -21.34
C ARG A 908 -20.33 32.81 -22.57
N TYR A 909 -19.02 32.97 -22.35
CA TYR A 909 -18.01 32.80 -23.39
C TYR A 909 -17.71 31.32 -23.66
N ALA A 910 -17.24 30.97 -24.86
CA ALA A 910 -16.81 29.60 -25.13
C ALA A 910 -15.51 29.26 -24.37
N VAL A 911 -14.58 30.22 -24.29
CA VAL A 911 -13.33 30.11 -23.54
C VAL A 911 -13.09 31.39 -22.74
N VAL A 912 -12.69 31.25 -21.47
CA VAL A 912 -12.22 32.36 -20.63
C VAL A 912 -10.82 32.05 -20.11
N LEU A 913 -9.90 32.98 -20.34
CA LEU A 913 -8.53 32.98 -19.85
C LEU A 913 -8.38 34.11 -18.81
N ASP A 914 -8.02 33.77 -17.58
CA ASP A 914 -7.88 34.72 -16.48
C ASP A 914 -6.50 34.61 -15.82
N ASP A 915 -5.68 35.67 -15.88
CA ASP A 915 -4.26 35.60 -15.48
C ASP A 915 -3.52 34.42 -16.16
N VAL A 916 -3.68 34.35 -17.49
CA VAL A 916 -3.00 33.35 -18.32
C VAL A 916 -1.87 34.01 -19.10
N ILE A 917 -0.70 33.38 -19.11
CA ILE A 917 0.51 33.87 -19.77
C ILE A 917 0.87 32.92 -20.91
N GLY A 918 0.94 33.42 -22.16
CA GLY A 918 1.38 32.64 -23.31
C GLY A 918 0.35 31.60 -23.77
N ALA A 919 -0.92 31.98 -23.91
CA ALA A 919 -1.94 31.08 -24.44
C ALA A 919 -1.94 31.02 -25.97
N GLU A 920 -2.18 29.85 -26.54
CA GLU A 920 -2.34 29.63 -27.97
C GLU A 920 -3.67 28.92 -28.27
N ILE A 921 -4.55 29.59 -29.00
CA ILE A 921 -5.84 29.05 -29.43
C ILE A 921 -5.81 28.94 -30.95
N ASN A 922 -5.70 27.72 -31.47
CA ASN A 922 -5.54 27.45 -32.89
C ASN A 922 -6.74 26.65 -33.42
N ASN A 923 -7.40 27.15 -34.46
CA ASN A 923 -8.51 26.46 -35.15
C ASN A 923 -9.65 26.04 -34.18
N LEU A 924 -10.07 26.97 -33.32
CA LEU A 924 -11.22 26.78 -32.43
C LEU A 924 -12.53 26.91 -33.22
N GLN A 925 -13.38 25.88 -33.14
CA GLN A 925 -14.68 25.85 -33.80
C GLN A 925 -15.81 26.01 -32.78
N VAL A 926 -16.61 27.07 -32.94
CA VAL A 926 -17.84 27.32 -32.15
C VAL A 926 -18.99 27.56 -33.13
N THR A 927 -20.09 26.84 -32.95
CA THR A 927 -21.27 26.97 -33.82
C THR A 927 -21.87 28.36 -33.69
N LYS A 928 -22.20 28.98 -34.83
CA LYS A 928 -22.81 30.32 -34.87
C LYS A 928 -24.16 30.33 -34.13
N GLY A 929 -24.38 31.36 -33.31
CA GLY A 929 -25.64 31.56 -32.59
C GLY A 929 -25.73 30.88 -31.23
N ILE A 930 -24.68 30.16 -30.80
CA ILE A 930 -24.61 29.54 -29.47
C ILE A 930 -24.41 30.57 -28.36
N THR A 931 -23.63 31.62 -28.61
CA THR A 931 -23.45 32.76 -27.69
C THR A 931 -23.41 34.05 -28.50
N ASP A 932 -23.83 35.15 -27.88
CA ASP A 932 -23.69 36.50 -28.45
C ASP A 932 -22.35 37.16 -28.04
N LYS A 933 -21.56 36.48 -27.20
CA LYS A 933 -20.23 36.93 -26.78
C LYS A 933 -19.16 36.54 -27.82
N GLU A 934 -17.98 37.15 -27.70
CA GLU A 934 -16.79 36.66 -28.41
C GLU A 934 -16.44 35.23 -27.96
N ASN A 935 -15.82 34.45 -28.85
CA ASN A 935 -15.52 33.05 -28.54
C ASN A 935 -14.50 32.90 -27.39
N VAL A 936 -13.50 33.78 -27.32
CA VAL A 936 -12.41 33.74 -26.33
C VAL A 936 -12.33 35.07 -25.61
N LYS A 937 -12.46 35.06 -24.28
CA LYS A 937 -12.25 36.22 -23.41
C LYS A 937 -10.92 36.11 -22.67
N ALA A 938 -10.10 37.16 -22.75
CA ALA A 938 -8.87 37.28 -21.98
C ALA A 938 -9.03 38.35 -20.88
N ILE A 939 -8.72 37.98 -19.63
CA ILE A 939 -8.77 38.80 -18.43
C ILE A 939 -7.39 38.75 -17.81
N ARG A 940 -6.76 39.91 -17.57
CA ARG A 940 -5.43 40.00 -16.92
C ARG A 940 -4.34 39.13 -17.57
N SER A 941 -4.55 38.74 -18.83
CA SER A 941 -3.73 37.73 -19.52
C SER A 941 -2.72 38.40 -20.45
N GLN A 942 -1.59 37.75 -20.68
CA GLN A 942 -0.46 38.28 -21.45
C GLN A 942 -0.04 37.31 -22.54
N ASN A 943 0.41 37.83 -23.68
CA ASN A 943 0.90 37.04 -24.82
C ASN A 943 -0.10 35.97 -25.31
N VAL A 944 -1.39 36.34 -25.42
CA VAL A 944 -2.44 35.46 -25.94
C VAL A 944 -2.48 35.54 -27.47
N VAL A 945 -2.38 34.39 -28.13
CA VAL A 945 -2.42 34.25 -29.58
C VAL A 945 -3.64 33.43 -29.99
N ILE A 946 -4.48 34.00 -30.85
CA ILE A 946 -5.68 33.34 -31.39
C ILE A 946 -5.53 33.28 -32.92
N LYS A 947 -5.55 32.07 -33.49
CA LYS A 947 -5.36 31.80 -34.92
C LYS A 947 -6.51 31.02 -35.54
#